data_AF-A0A8S2D0K6-F1
#
_entry.id   AF-A0A8S2D0K6-F1
#
_cell.length_a   1.000
_cell.length_b   1.000
_cell.length_c   1.000
_cell.angle_alpha   90.00
_cell.angle_beta   90.00
_cell.angle_gamma   90.00
#
_symmetry.space_group_name_H-M   'P 1'
#
loop_
_entity.id
_entity.type
_entity.pdbx_description
1 polymer ?
#
loop_
_entity_poly.entity_id
_entity_poly.type
_entity_poly.pdbx_seq_one_letter_code
_entity_poly.pdbx_strand_id
1 'polypeptide(L)'
;MFRSRCHRPQHKSDSIEYHTSHSQISFLLLPSSSQSVNSSSTKCSPHLHPTLITFPSNATLKMILSQADFINLAAKYSSIPVTTTDGNPQHNAAHFELEGKSLDENLQFSSIILIKALVLVINDNIQLKFHESKRLLPDSVTIEEHRKGLVLRLPIDNGQRSKSAEQYTYPNESLDLLFDTLHGELSYLTEYLKSHWGERHEFTVYPIQQEKQSEEKQWNEWETGIYKMCGDVDGTVNIALASDWGAGTLEAVLVASSMMNGLDLTIQQQQATFNLPHYSIHLGDIYYVGLPTEVQHCCLGIKPHWAERGVRWPIGQNGSFTIPGNHELYSRGFGYWDYFLPQLGLFNPEDLTHPTQPQKTSYWLLENEQWRIIGLDTGYESFSLLTIDNFSIKLPQELMDWLKTVVGLGPQMTDKRGLLFFSHHQVISAWDEKPYTGAQTPVRNNLVHFPEQIASLLPEGQTVLYLWGHEHRLSFYEKQTIEPVTNSGKKLTLYGRCIGNSGFPTLATELPIKARETKLLFYDDRLFNVEGNNAWTDMALGFNGYVTMKFVRPKQLGETSLYLSYKSLSLNKEGQLTNENPTILINEEWAVDLNGNAVLIKLQPMNQEMTKSVHIDMNKHELTSTSNESDCCTTL
;
A
#
# COMPACT_ATOMS: atom_id res chain seq x y z
N MET A 1 46.81 -54.86 26.39
CA MET A 1 47.20 -55.04 27.81
C MET A 1 47.61 -53.69 28.40
N PHE A 2 47.52 -53.54 29.73
CA PHE A 2 48.16 -52.58 30.66
C PHE A 2 49.40 -51.79 30.11
N ARG A 3 49.72 -50.54 30.46
CA ARG A 3 49.34 -49.55 31.52
C ARG A 3 49.72 -48.12 31.03
N SER A 4 48.96 -47.04 31.30
CA SER A 4 49.06 -46.05 32.41
C SER A 4 50.44 -45.36 32.61
N ARG A 5 50.58 -44.07 32.96
CA ARG A 5 49.67 -43.08 33.61
C ARG A 5 49.78 -41.63 33.08
N CYS A 6 48.62 -40.99 32.94
CA CYS A 6 48.19 -39.69 33.47
C CYS A 6 49.18 -38.52 33.73
N HIS A 7 49.00 -37.41 32.99
CA HIS A 7 48.43 -36.14 33.51
C HIS A 7 47.51 -35.54 32.42
N ARG A 8 46.61 -34.61 32.78
CA ARG A 8 45.39 -34.20 32.02
C ARG A 8 45.12 -32.70 32.29
N PRO A 9 44.23 -32.01 31.55
CA PRO A 9 44.08 -31.76 30.11
C PRO A 9 44.59 -30.30 29.78
N GLN A 10 44.37 -29.58 28.67
CA GLN A 10 43.31 -29.56 27.65
C GLN A 10 43.82 -29.21 26.23
N HIS A 11 43.26 -29.96 25.27
CA HIS A 11 42.80 -29.64 23.92
C HIS A 11 43.51 -28.60 23.01
N LYS A 12 43.74 -29.08 21.78
CA LYS A 12 44.08 -28.30 20.59
C LYS A 12 42.88 -27.50 20.06
N SER A 13 43.23 -26.54 19.22
CA SER A 13 42.41 -25.83 18.25
C SER A 13 41.38 -26.68 17.49
N ASP A 14 40.21 -26.07 17.32
CA ASP A 14 39.44 -25.91 16.06
C ASP A 14 37.93 -26.15 16.24
N SER A 15 37.28 -25.20 16.91
CA SER A 15 35.83 -25.02 16.95
C SER A 15 35.50 -23.59 17.42
N ILE A 16 34.86 -22.78 16.58
CA ILE A 16 34.24 -21.52 17.04
C ILE A 16 32.82 -21.86 17.48
N GLU A 17 32.64 -22.06 18.78
CA GLU A 17 31.31 -22.06 19.40
C GLU A 17 30.80 -20.62 19.52
N TYR A 18 29.61 -20.35 18.97
CA TYR A 18 28.90 -19.11 19.26
C TYR A 18 28.27 -19.20 20.65
N HIS A 19 28.86 -18.50 21.62
CA HIS A 19 28.24 -18.25 22.92
C HIS A 19 27.92 -16.77 23.09
N THR A 20 26.68 -16.38 22.79
CA THR A 20 26.15 -15.05 23.09
C THR A 20 25.93 -14.89 24.60
N SER A 21 26.59 -13.89 25.22
CA SER A 21 26.13 -13.32 26.49
C SER A 21 26.65 -11.89 26.65
N HIS A 22 25.94 -11.09 27.45
CA HIS A 22 26.13 -9.66 27.74
C HIS A 22 25.37 -8.68 26.84
N SER A 23 24.04 -8.86 26.80
CA SER A 23 23.08 -7.81 26.50
C SER A 23 23.07 -6.76 27.63
N GLN A 24 23.58 -5.56 27.34
CA GLN A 24 23.35 -4.37 28.14
C GLN A 24 22.85 -3.25 27.22
N ILE A 25 21.82 -2.53 27.66
CA ILE A 25 21.33 -1.34 26.97
C ILE A 25 21.79 -0.12 27.77
N SER A 26 22.47 0.80 27.08
CA SER A 26 22.99 2.02 27.66
C SER A 26 22.45 3.24 26.93
N PHE A 27 22.00 4.24 27.69
CA PHE A 27 21.49 5.51 27.15
C PHE A 27 22.40 6.68 27.57
N LEU A 28 22.74 7.55 26.62
CA LEU A 28 23.52 8.76 26.84
C LEU A 28 22.61 9.99 26.72
N LEU A 29 22.42 10.72 27.83
CA LEU A 29 21.60 11.93 27.85
C LEU A 29 22.47 13.17 27.59
N LEU A 30 22.13 13.93 26.54
CA LEU A 30 22.75 15.21 26.18
C LEU A 30 21.79 16.37 26.49
N PRO A 31 22.25 17.47 27.11
CA PRO A 31 21.39 18.61 27.43
C PRO A 31 21.09 19.45 26.18
N SER A 32 19.83 19.83 25.99
CA SER A 32 19.38 20.76 24.94
C SER A 32 19.43 22.22 25.41
N SER A 33 20.07 23.10 24.64
CA SER A 33 20.12 24.54 24.93
C SER A 33 19.27 25.37 23.97
N SER A 34 18.21 26.01 24.47
CA SER A 34 17.43 27.02 23.74
C SER A 34 17.20 28.26 24.60
N GLN A 35 18.08 29.25 24.45
CA GLN A 35 17.81 30.63 24.87
C GLN A 35 18.19 31.59 23.75
N SER A 36 17.25 32.44 23.35
CA SER A 36 17.48 33.57 22.45
C SER A 36 18.22 34.68 23.20
N VAL A 37 19.22 35.28 22.55
CA VAL A 37 20.01 36.37 23.12
C VAL A 37 19.17 37.65 23.21
N ASN A 38 19.13 38.27 24.39
CA ASN A 38 19.05 39.72 24.50
C ASN A 38 19.78 40.22 25.76
N SER A 39 20.11 41.51 25.76
CA SER A 39 21.29 42.07 26.41
C SER A 39 21.33 42.14 27.94
N SER A 40 22.56 42.13 28.47
CA SER A 40 23.02 42.64 29.77
C SER A 40 22.82 41.78 31.04
N SER A 41 23.72 40.81 31.24
CA SER A 41 24.64 40.83 32.39
C SER A 41 25.67 39.70 32.32
N THR A 42 26.88 39.94 32.81
CA THR A 42 27.98 38.96 32.84
C THR A 42 27.85 38.03 34.05
N LYS A 43 27.70 36.72 33.80
CA LYS A 43 28.20 35.62 34.66
C LYS A 43 28.14 34.28 33.92
N CYS A 44 29.16 33.45 34.09
CA CYS A 44 29.23 32.11 33.49
C CYS A 44 28.25 31.15 34.17
N SER A 45 27.59 30.29 33.38
CA SER A 45 26.96 29.06 33.88
C SER A 45 27.94 27.88 33.83
N PRO A 46 27.84 26.90 34.74
CA PRO A 46 28.72 25.73 34.77
C PRO A 46 28.40 24.75 33.63
N HIS A 47 29.42 24.01 33.19
CA HIS A 47 29.27 22.97 32.18
C HIS A 47 28.47 21.77 32.72
N LEU A 48 27.44 21.34 31.99
CA LEU A 48 26.74 20.07 32.20
C LEU A 48 27.43 18.98 31.38
N HIS A 49 27.82 17.88 32.04
CA HIS A 49 28.36 16.68 31.37
C HIS A 49 27.23 15.67 31.08
N PRO A 50 27.32 14.91 29.97
CA PRO A 50 26.35 13.85 29.68
C PRO A 50 26.47 12.68 30.65
N THR A 51 25.33 12.14 31.07
CA THR A 51 25.25 10.99 31.99
C THR A 51 24.87 9.73 31.21
N LEU A 52 25.60 8.64 31.49
CA LEU A 52 25.34 7.30 30.94
C LEU A 52 24.59 6.46 31.97
N ILE A 53 23.50 5.82 31.58
CA ILE A 53 22.71 4.91 32.44
C ILE A 53 22.61 3.53 31.76
N THR A 54 22.81 2.45 32.53
CA THR A 54 22.89 1.06 32.05
C THR A 54 22.04 0.13 32.89
N PHE A 55 21.39 -0.86 32.27
CA PHE A 55 20.51 -1.83 32.93
C PHE A 55 20.94 -3.30 32.68
N PRO A 56 20.73 -4.24 33.64
CA PRO A 56 20.99 -5.67 33.46
C PRO A 56 19.83 -6.42 32.78
N SER A 57 20.15 -7.43 31.96
CA SER A 57 19.24 -8.08 31.00
C SER A 57 18.10 -8.94 31.53
N ASN A 58 18.11 -9.34 32.80
CA ASN A 58 17.23 -10.41 33.29
C ASN A 58 15.92 -9.92 33.94
N ALA A 59 15.51 -8.68 33.66
CA ALA A 59 14.17 -8.19 33.98
C ALA A 59 13.23 -8.45 32.79
N THR A 60 12.27 -9.37 32.95
CA THR A 60 11.23 -9.63 31.96
C THR A 60 10.36 -8.39 31.77
N LEU A 61 10.64 -7.61 30.72
CA LEU A 61 10.04 -6.31 30.46
C LEU A 61 8.63 -6.44 29.85
N LYS A 62 7.66 -6.86 30.69
CA LYS A 62 6.23 -6.72 30.41
C LYS A 62 5.68 -5.57 31.27
N MET A 63 5.88 -4.33 30.85
CA MET A 63 5.38 -3.16 31.57
C MET A 63 5.07 -1.98 30.63
N ILE A 64 3.79 -1.65 30.56
CA ILE A 64 3.34 -0.27 30.34
C ILE A 64 3.59 0.44 31.66
N LEU A 65 4.39 1.51 31.66
CA LEU A 65 4.55 2.41 32.80
C LEU A 65 3.98 3.77 32.47
N SER A 66 3.29 4.39 33.43
CA SER A 66 3.03 5.83 33.36
C SER A 66 4.32 6.61 33.62
N GLN A 67 4.34 7.89 33.23
CA GLN A 67 5.49 8.76 33.47
C GLN A 67 5.82 8.89 34.98
N ALA A 68 4.81 8.78 35.86
CA ALA A 68 5.00 8.75 37.31
C ALA A 68 5.71 7.48 37.80
N ASP A 69 5.38 6.32 37.22
CA ASP A 69 6.01 5.05 37.58
C ASP A 69 7.47 4.99 37.12
N PHE A 70 7.78 5.57 35.95
CA PHE A 70 9.15 5.68 35.45
C PHE A 70 10.03 6.57 36.37
N ILE A 71 9.50 7.69 36.84
CA ILE A 71 10.21 8.58 37.81
C ILE A 71 10.45 7.85 39.14
N ASN A 72 9.45 7.14 39.66
CA ASN A 72 9.59 6.35 40.89
C ASN A 72 10.59 5.17 40.72
N LEU A 73 10.64 4.54 39.54
CA LEU A 73 11.60 3.48 39.23
C LEU A 73 13.02 4.03 39.08
N ALA A 74 13.18 5.19 38.43
CA ALA A 74 14.47 5.87 38.32
C ALA A 74 15.03 6.28 39.69
N ALA A 75 14.19 6.83 40.58
CA ALA A 75 14.56 7.14 41.97
C ALA A 75 14.94 5.89 42.80
N LYS A 76 14.39 4.71 42.46
CA LYS A 76 14.67 3.44 43.15
C LYS A 76 16.01 2.80 42.75
N TYR A 77 16.54 3.10 41.55
CA TYR A 77 17.76 2.48 41.02
C TYR A 77 18.91 3.47 40.73
N SER A 78 18.69 4.77 40.91
CA SER A 78 19.76 5.79 40.86
C SER A 78 20.74 5.61 42.02
N SER A 79 21.79 4.83 41.76
CA SER A 79 22.91 4.60 42.68
C SER A 79 23.84 5.81 42.74
N ILE A 80 23.36 6.92 43.32
CA ILE A 80 24.20 8.08 43.63
C ILE A 80 24.80 7.85 45.03
N PRO A 81 26.13 7.71 45.17
CA PRO A 81 26.76 7.59 46.48
C PRO A 81 26.70 8.94 47.19
N VAL A 82 25.82 9.06 48.19
CA VAL A 82 25.86 10.19 49.12
C VAL A 82 27.00 9.93 50.11
N THR A 83 28.13 10.61 49.92
CA THR A 83 29.13 10.76 50.98
C THR A 83 28.56 11.67 52.06
N THR A 84 28.01 11.09 53.12
CA THR A 84 27.77 11.83 54.37
C THR A 84 29.11 12.05 55.05
N THR A 85 29.61 13.29 55.05
CA THR A 85 30.48 13.73 56.13
C THR A 85 29.66 13.73 57.42
N ASP A 86 30.30 13.25 58.49
CA ASP A 86 29.83 13.24 59.88
C ASP A 86 28.80 12.13 60.21
N GLY A 87 29.24 11.19 61.06
CA GLY A 87 28.51 9.94 61.32
C GLY A 87 27.90 9.83 62.71
N ASN A 88 26.63 9.43 62.76
CA ASN A 88 26.11 8.43 63.70
C ASN A 88 24.75 7.91 63.19
N PRO A 89 24.32 6.68 63.51
CA PRO A 89 23.11 6.09 62.93
C PRO A 89 21.87 6.31 63.81
N GLN A 90 20.70 6.57 63.21
CA GLN A 90 19.40 5.98 63.60
C GLN A 90 18.25 6.32 62.64
N HIS A 91 17.42 5.30 62.36
CA HIS A 91 16.05 5.30 61.82
C HIS A 91 15.58 6.43 60.88
N ASN A 92 15.49 6.10 59.58
CA ASN A 92 14.67 6.85 58.61
C ASN A 92 13.26 6.28 58.52
N ALA A 93 12.27 7.09 58.89
CA ALA A 93 10.93 7.09 58.31
C ALA A 93 10.58 8.57 58.04
N ALA A 94 10.29 8.92 56.79
CA ALA A 94 9.94 10.30 56.42
C ALA A 94 8.89 10.32 55.30
N HIS A 95 7.76 10.98 55.60
CA HIS A 95 6.77 11.40 54.62
C HIS A 95 7.29 12.57 53.78
N PHE A 96 6.74 12.76 52.59
CA PHE A 96 6.62 14.09 51.97
C PHE A 96 5.22 14.26 51.39
N GLU A 97 4.67 15.45 51.61
CA GLU A 97 3.32 15.91 51.24
C GLU A 97 3.47 17.34 50.70
N LEU A 98 2.60 17.77 49.77
CA LEU A 98 2.65 19.12 49.20
C LEU A 98 1.25 19.69 49.03
N GLU A 99 0.91 20.65 49.90
CA GLU A 99 -0.30 21.48 49.79
C GLU A 99 -0.19 22.49 48.63
N GLY A 100 -1.33 22.90 48.08
CA GLY A 100 -1.38 23.81 46.93
C GLY A 100 -1.69 25.28 47.26
N LYS A 101 -1.41 26.18 46.30
CA LYS A 101 -2.17 27.43 46.04
C LYS A 101 -1.71 28.16 44.76
N SER A 102 -2.71 28.57 43.97
CA SER A 102 -2.80 29.75 43.09
C SER A 102 -1.52 30.41 42.52
N LEU A 103 -1.45 30.50 41.19
CA LEU A 103 -0.70 31.54 40.46
C LEU A 103 -1.44 31.93 39.16
N ASP A 104 -1.12 33.11 38.63
CA ASP A 104 -2.10 34.09 38.10
C ASP A 104 -2.05 34.29 36.56
N GLU A 105 -2.96 35.12 36.06
CA GLU A 105 -3.25 35.39 34.64
C GLU A 105 -2.08 36.02 33.84
N ASN A 106 -2.04 35.71 32.53
CA ASN A 106 -1.17 36.24 31.44
C ASN A 106 0.22 35.62 31.23
N LEU A 107 0.35 34.65 30.30
CA LEU A 107 1.62 34.34 29.61
C LEU A 107 1.43 33.62 28.24
N GLN A 108 2.27 34.00 27.26
CA GLN A 108 2.35 33.49 25.88
C GLN A 108 3.81 33.69 25.37
N PHE A 109 4.39 33.00 24.38
CA PHE A 109 4.01 31.86 23.52
C PHE A 109 5.14 30.76 23.65
N SER A 110 5.41 29.75 22.80
CA SER A 110 4.95 29.30 21.46
C SER A 110 5.48 27.86 21.19
N SER A 111 4.89 27.16 20.22
CA SER A 111 5.45 25.98 19.50
C SER A 111 5.69 24.68 20.30
N ILE A 112 5.10 23.56 19.85
CA ILE A 112 5.49 22.19 20.25
C ILE A 112 5.60 21.29 19.00
N ILE A 113 6.66 20.49 18.94
CA ILE A 113 6.94 19.46 17.92
C ILE A 113 6.92 18.08 18.60
N LEU A 114 6.46 17.07 17.85
CA LEU A 114 6.31 15.64 18.17
C LEU A 114 7.25 15.04 19.24
N ILE A 115 6.67 14.21 20.13
CA ILE A 115 7.04 12.80 20.31
C ILE A 115 5.75 11.95 20.43
N LYS A 116 5.77 10.71 19.93
CA LYS A 116 4.63 9.77 19.95
C LYS A 116 4.18 9.44 21.39
N ALA A 117 2.85 9.33 21.57
CA ALA A 117 2.17 8.79 22.77
C ALA A 117 2.38 9.54 24.11
N LEU A 118 2.00 10.83 24.16
CA LEU A 118 1.51 11.46 25.38
C LEU A 118 0.41 12.47 25.05
N VAL A 119 -0.64 12.56 25.89
CA VAL A 119 -1.72 13.54 25.72
C VAL A 119 -1.17 14.94 26.00
N LEU A 120 -1.21 15.80 25.00
CA LEU A 120 -0.87 17.21 25.13
C LEU A 120 -2.06 17.96 25.74
N VAL A 121 -1.96 18.35 27.01
CA VAL A 121 -2.94 19.27 27.62
C VAL A 121 -2.55 20.69 27.29
N ILE A 122 -3.39 21.39 26.52
CA ILE A 122 -3.40 22.85 26.40
C ILE A 122 -4.83 23.31 26.71
N ASN A 123 -4.97 24.12 27.74
CA ASN A 123 -6.21 24.80 28.15
C ASN A 123 -6.36 26.10 27.30
N ASP A 124 -7.50 26.77 27.17
CA ASP A 124 -8.66 26.89 28.06
C ASP A 124 -10.02 26.95 27.31
N ASN A 125 -11.11 26.73 28.06
CA ASN A 125 -12.49 27.19 27.82
C ASN A 125 -13.52 26.34 27.04
N ILE A 126 -13.29 25.07 26.72
CA ILE A 126 -14.41 24.08 26.64
C ILE A 126 -13.99 22.74 27.28
N GLN A 127 -14.49 22.45 28.48
CA GLN A 127 -14.46 21.08 29.03
C GLN A 127 -15.71 20.31 28.57
N LEU A 128 -15.56 19.41 27.60
CA LEU A 128 -16.51 18.30 27.44
C LEU A 128 -16.10 17.16 28.38
N LYS A 129 -16.60 17.22 29.62
CA LYS A 129 -16.57 16.05 30.52
C LYS A 129 -17.45 14.95 29.95
N PHE A 130 -16.84 13.94 29.32
CA PHE A 130 -17.48 12.65 29.19
C PHE A 130 -17.61 12.03 30.59
N HIS A 131 -18.80 12.10 31.16
CA HIS A 131 -19.14 11.30 32.34
C HIS A 131 -18.96 9.82 31.98
N GLU A 132 -18.28 9.06 32.83
CA GLU A 132 -18.07 7.62 32.62
C GLU A 132 -19.40 6.88 32.51
N SER A 133 -19.84 6.68 31.28
CA SER A 133 -20.70 5.55 30.92
C SER A 133 -19.96 4.74 29.87
N LYS A 134 -19.13 3.81 30.34
CA LYS A 134 -18.72 2.63 29.56
C LYS A 134 -19.95 1.76 29.27
N ARG A 135 -20.91 2.28 28.49
CA ARG A 135 -21.88 1.45 27.77
C ARG A 135 -21.19 0.89 26.55
N LEU A 136 -20.49 -0.22 26.78
CA LEU A 136 -20.33 -1.34 25.85
C LEU A 136 -20.29 -0.96 24.35
N LEU A 137 -19.24 -0.26 23.93
CA LEU A 137 -18.78 -0.39 22.54
C LEU A 137 -18.06 -1.75 22.44
N PRO A 138 -18.40 -2.63 21.48
CA PRO A 138 -17.70 -3.90 21.31
C PRO A 138 -16.26 -3.69 20.81
N ASP A 139 -15.38 -4.66 21.08
CA ASP A 139 -13.95 -4.69 20.65
C ASP A 139 -13.74 -4.36 19.16
N SER A 140 -14.77 -4.50 18.32
CA SER A 140 -14.77 -4.24 16.88
C SER A 140 -14.91 -2.77 16.47
N VAL A 141 -15.12 -1.84 17.40
CA VAL A 141 -15.30 -0.41 17.11
C VAL A 141 -14.10 0.40 17.59
N THR A 142 -13.34 0.97 16.65
CA THR A 142 -12.26 1.93 16.97
C THR A 142 -12.68 3.34 16.58
N ILE A 143 -12.41 4.29 17.47
CA ILE A 143 -12.68 5.72 17.29
C ILE A 143 -11.35 6.44 17.06
N GLU A 144 -11.25 7.19 15.96
CA GLU A 144 -10.03 7.94 15.61
C GLU A 144 -10.34 9.43 15.42
N GLU A 145 -9.53 10.27 16.04
CA GLU A 145 -9.63 11.73 15.96
C GLU A 145 -8.68 12.26 14.88
N HIS A 146 -9.25 12.74 13.77
CA HIS A 146 -8.49 13.38 12.69
C HIS A 146 -8.58 14.90 12.81
N ARG A 147 -7.66 15.64 12.18
CA ARG A 147 -7.53 17.12 12.22
C ARG A 147 -8.80 17.93 11.87
N LYS A 148 -9.89 17.28 11.40
CA LYS A 148 -11.18 17.89 11.01
C LYS A 148 -12.41 17.10 11.52
N GLY A 149 -12.25 16.18 12.48
CA GLY A 149 -13.35 15.43 13.12
C GLY A 149 -13.13 13.92 13.20
N LEU A 150 -14.18 13.19 13.58
CA LEU A 150 -14.11 11.75 13.90
C LEU A 150 -14.17 10.84 12.67
N VAL A 151 -13.43 9.74 12.71
CA VAL A 151 -13.63 8.55 11.87
C VAL A 151 -13.95 7.36 12.77
N LEU A 152 -15.03 6.63 12.44
CA LEU A 152 -15.32 5.34 13.05
C LEU A 152 -14.88 4.22 12.11
N ARG A 153 -14.20 3.22 12.68
CA ARG A 153 -13.96 1.92 12.03
C ARG A 153 -15.02 0.94 12.50
N LEU A 154 -15.76 0.37 11.56
CA LEU A 154 -16.81 -0.61 11.84
C LEU A 154 -16.60 -1.84 10.92
N PRO A 155 -16.83 -3.07 11.41
CA PRO A 155 -17.15 -4.20 10.53
C PRO A 155 -18.45 -3.88 9.79
N ILE A 156 -18.62 -4.43 8.59
CA ILE A 156 -19.63 -3.89 7.65
C ILE A 156 -21.08 -4.03 8.15
N ASP A 157 -21.40 -5.01 9.01
CA ASP A 157 -22.75 -5.29 9.55
C ASP A 157 -22.77 -5.70 11.04
N ASN A 158 -22.06 -4.99 11.94
CA ASN A 158 -21.98 -5.33 13.39
C ASN A 158 -21.44 -6.75 13.73
N GLY A 159 -21.02 -7.54 12.73
CA GLY A 159 -20.44 -8.86 12.94
C GLY A 159 -19.22 -8.79 13.86
N GLN A 160 -19.08 -9.78 14.75
CA GLN A 160 -17.81 -9.97 15.43
C GLN A 160 -16.76 -10.30 14.38
N ARG A 161 -15.65 -9.54 14.33
CA ARG A 161 -14.44 -10.02 13.66
C ARG A 161 -14.16 -11.40 14.23
N SER A 162 -14.07 -12.43 13.38
CA SER A 162 -13.74 -13.75 13.88
C SER A 162 -12.34 -13.65 14.51
N LYS A 163 -12.24 -13.90 15.82
CA LYS A 163 -10.93 -14.17 16.45
C LYS A 163 -10.54 -15.61 16.11
N SER A 164 -10.50 -15.93 14.82
CA SER A 164 -9.81 -17.09 14.25
C SER A 164 -8.30 -16.84 14.33
N ALA A 165 -7.81 -16.66 15.56
CA ALA A 165 -6.41 -16.78 15.90
C ALA A 165 -6.01 -18.26 15.89
N GLU A 166 -6.30 -18.93 14.78
CA GLU A 166 -5.68 -20.19 14.43
C GLU A 166 -4.26 -19.87 13.92
N GLN A 167 -3.37 -20.85 14.07
CA GLN A 167 -1.93 -20.73 13.81
C GLN A 167 -1.61 -21.59 12.59
N TYR A 168 -0.79 -21.09 11.67
CA TYR A 168 -0.78 -21.59 10.30
C TYR A 168 0.64 -21.71 9.74
N THR A 169 1.00 -22.86 9.18
CA THR A 169 2.35 -23.08 8.64
C THR A 169 2.53 -22.39 7.29
N TYR A 170 3.49 -21.47 7.20
CA TYR A 170 3.70 -20.65 6.00
C TYR A 170 4.82 -21.18 5.09
N PRO A 171 4.85 -20.83 3.79
CA PRO A 171 6.02 -21.06 2.95
C PRO A 171 7.17 -20.17 3.43
N ASN A 172 8.37 -20.75 3.58
CA ASN A 172 9.56 -19.95 3.93
C ASN A 172 9.83 -18.87 2.87
N GLU A 173 9.58 -19.16 1.57
CA GLU A 173 9.87 -18.26 0.43
C GLU A 173 9.29 -16.83 0.62
N SER A 174 8.06 -16.71 1.11
CA SER A 174 7.37 -15.43 1.30
C SER A 174 7.78 -14.71 2.59
N LEU A 175 8.18 -15.46 3.63
CA LEU A 175 8.84 -14.90 4.82
C LEU A 175 10.25 -14.42 4.48
N ASP A 176 11.03 -15.19 3.71
CA ASP A 176 12.40 -14.88 3.32
C ASP A 176 12.45 -13.59 2.50
N LEU A 177 11.52 -13.38 1.56
CA LEU A 177 11.38 -12.10 0.84
C LEU A 177 11.09 -10.91 1.79
N LEU A 178 10.24 -11.13 2.80
CA LEU A 178 9.92 -10.10 3.80
C LEU A 178 11.09 -9.87 4.77
N PHE A 179 11.87 -10.90 5.11
CA PHE A 179 13.09 -10.78 5.91
C PHE A 179 14.20 -10.08 5.13
N ASP A 180 14.38 -10.38 3.84
CA ASP A 180 15.29 -9.63 2.95
C ASP A 180 14.81 -8.18 2.74
N THR A 181 13.51 -7.91 2.79
CA THR A 181 12.97 -6.54 2.83
C THR A 181 13.32 -5.82 4.14
N LEU A 182 13.20 -6.51 5.29
CA LEU A 182 13.35 -5.92 6.64
C LEU A 182 14.79 -5.91 7.17
N HIS A 183 15.67 -6.79 6.69
CA HIS A 183 17.05 -6.99 7.15
C HIS A 183 18.07 -7.00 5.99
N GLY A 184 17.64 -7.29 4.76
CA GLY A 184 18.47 -7.33 3.56
C GLY A 184 18.78 -5.96 2.96
N GLU A 185 18.88 -4.91 3.79
CA GLU A 185 19.38 -3.59 3.37
C GLU A 185 20.72 -3.72 2.63
N LEU A 186 21.55 -4.74 2.91
CA LEU A 186 22.79 -4.97 2.17
C LEU A 186 22.59 -5.61 0.78
N SER A 187 21.72 -6.61 0.61
CA SER A 187 21.53 -7.31 -0.67
C SER A 187 20.77 -6.42 -1.66
N TYR A 188 19.65 -5.84 -1.21
CA TYR A 188 18.90 -4.84 -1.96
C TYR A 188 19.79 -3.67 -2.38
N LEU A 189 20.46 -3.00 -1.43
CA LEU A 189 21.32 -1.85 -1.74
C LEU A 189 22.48 -2.25 -2.66
N THR A 190 22.98 -3.49 -2.57
CA THR A 190 24.04 -3.96 -3.46
C THR A 190 23.56 -4.15 -4.90
N GLU A 191 22.43 -4.83 -5.14
CA GLU A 191 21.92 -5.02 -6.51
C GLU A 191 21.32 -3.73 -7.09
N TYR A 192 20.69 -2.91 -6.25
CA TYR A 192 20.33 -1.54 -6.56
C TYR A 192 21.57 -0.76 -7.01
N LEU A 193 22.58 -0.56 -6.14
CA LEU A 193 23.78 0.22 -6.49
C LEU A 193 24.59 -0.35 -7.67
N LYS A 194 24.53 -1.66 -7.95
CA LYS A 194 25.13 -2.25 -9.16
C LYS A 194 24.37 -1.89 -10.43
N SER A 195 23.04 -1.96 -10.40
CA SER A 195 22.19 -1.77 -11.59
C SER A 195 21.87 -0.29 -11.85
N HIS A 196 21.81 0.55 -10.81
CA HIS A 196 21.38 1.95 -10.83
C HIS A 196 22.21 2.88 -11.71
N TRP A 197 23.47 2.55 -12.02
CA TRP A 197 24.37 3.42 -12.78
C TRP A 197 24.32 3.18 -14.29
N GLY A 198 23.80 4.16 -15.04
CA GLY A 198 23.92 4.26 -16.49
C GLY A 198 22.65 4.78 -17.16
N GLU A 199 22.56 4.65 -18.49
CA GLU A 199 21.41 5.07 -19.29
C GLU A 199 20.16 4.20 -18.99
N ARG A 200 19.02 4.82 -18.72
CA ARG A 200 17.71 4.12 -18.63
C ARG A 200 17.37 3.50 -19.98
N HIS A 201 16.62 2.40 -20.00
CA HIS A 201 16.04 1.88 -21.25
C HIS A 201 15.23 2.99 -21.96
N GLU A 202 15.26 3.02 -23.30
CA GLU A 202 14.55 4.01 -24.11
C GLU A 202 13.02 3.90 -23.93
N PHE A 203 12.31 5.03 -23.96
CA PHE A 203 10.85 5.00 -23.93
C PHE A 203 10.31 4.55 -25.28
N THR A 204 9.71 3.35 -25.32
CA THR A 204 9.15 2.81 -26.55
C THR A 204 7.83 3.51 -26.91
N VAL A 205 7.53 3.62 -28.20
CA VAL A 205 6.30 4.25 -28.72
C VAL A 205 5.69 3.41 -29.84
N TYR A 206 4.41 3.62 -30.14
CA TYR A 206 3.75 2.92 -31.24
C TYR A 206 4.19 3.45 -32.62
N PRO A 207 4.24 2.60 -33.66
CA PRO A 207 4.61 2.99 -35.03
C PRO A 207 3.88 4.23 -35.57
N ILE A 208 2.59 4.42 -35.25
CA ILE A 208 1.80 5.60 -35.64
C ILE A 208 2.36 6.94 -35.13
N GLN A 209 3.20 6.92 -34.08
CA GLN A 209 3.85 8.11 -33.53
C GLN A 209 5.23 8.37 -34.17
N GLN A 210 5.83 7.36 -34.80
CA GLN A 210 7.17 7.45 -35.42
C GLN A 210 7.09 7.89 -36.88
N GLU A 211 6.11 7.36 -37.63
CA GLU A 211 5.89 7.75 -39.02
C GLU A 211 5.13 9.08 -39.09
N LYS A 212 5.62 10.02 -39.91
CA LYS A 212 4.82 11.21 -40.24
C LYS A 212 3.53 10.75 -40.91
N GLN A 213 2.38 11.16 -40.35
CA GLN A 213 1.05 10.82 -40.88
C GLN A 213 0.94 11.12 -42.38
N SER A 214 1.11 10.09 -43.22
CA SER A 214 0.69 10.11 -44.61
C SER A 214 -0.78 9.76 -44.66
N GLU A 215 -1.60 10.61 -45.28
CA GLU A 215 -3.07 10.60 -45.21
C GLU A 215 -3.75 9.32 -45.76
N GLU A 216 -2.98 8.36 -46.29
CA GLU A 216 -3.47 7.12 -46.93
C GLU A 216 -3.12 5.82 -46.17
N LYS A 217 -2.34 5.85 -45.07
CA LYS A 217 -1.96 4.61 -44.35
C LYS A 217 -3.10 4.17 -43.40
N GLN A 218 -3.69 3.01 -43.66
CA GLN A 218 -4.56 2.33 -42.70
C GLN A 218 -3.69 1.64 -41.63
N TRP A 219 -3.94 1.97 -40.37
CA TRP A 219 -3.20 1.47 -39.22
C TRP A 219 -3.92 0.33 -38.51
N ASN A 220 -3.17 -0.68 -38.05
CA ASN A 220 -3.70 -1.83 -37.31
C ASN A 220 -3.54 -1.64 -35.78
N GLU A 221 -4.17 -2.51 -34.99
CA GLU A 221 -4.21 -2.41 -33.52
C GLU A 221 -2.81 -2.34 -32.90
N TRP A 222 -1.91 -3.26 -33.26
CA TRP A 222 -0.53 -3.28 -32.77
C TRP A 222 0.34 -2.08 -33.22
N GLU A 223 -0.07 -1.36 -34.27
CA GLU A 223 0.61 -0.15 -34.73
C GLU A 223 0.09 1.12 -34.04
N THR A 224 -1.05 1.03 -33.33
CA THR A 224 -1.75 2.15 -32.68
C THR A 224 -1.87 2.02 -31.18
N GLY A 225 -1.74 0.82 -30.62
CA GLY A 225 -2.01 0.54 -29.21
C GLY A 225 -3.49 0.52 -28.83
N ILE A 226 -4.40 0.57 -29.83
CA ILE A 226 -5.85 0.51 -29.64
C ILE A 226 -6.32 -0.88 -30.07
N TYR A 227 -6.62 -1.72 -29.10
CA TYR A 227 -7.01 -3.12 -29.27
C TYR A 227 -8.52 -3.28 -29.05
N LYS A 228 -9.22 -3.99 -29.94
CA LYS A 228 -10.62 -4.34 -29.71
C LYS A 228 -10.73 -5.49 -28.73
N MET A 229 -11.67 -5.39 -27.79
CA MET A 229 -12.01 -6.51 -26.93
C MET A 229 -12.77 -7.58 -27.72
N CYS A 230 -12.21 -8.79 -27.78
CA CYS A 230 -12.86 -10.00 -28.26
C CYS A 230 -13.33 -10.83 -27.05
N GLY A 231 -14.50 -11.46 -27.19
CA GLY A 231 -15.16 -12.20 -26.12
C GLY A 231 -16.03 -13.35 -26.63
N ASP A 232 -16.96 -13.79 -25.79
CA ASP A 232 -17.96 -14.81 -26.10
C ASP A 232 -18.90 -14.36 -27.23
N VAL A 233 -19.62 -15.32 -27.83
CA VAL A 233 -20.57 -15.10 -28.94
C VAL A 233 -21.72 -14.15 -28.56
N ASP A 234 -22.05 -14.03 -27.27
CA ASP A 234 -23.06 -13.08 -26.76
C ASP A 234 -22.54 -11.65 -26.58
N GLY A 235 -21.22 -11.43 -26.77
CA GLY A 235 -20.53 -10.17 -26.53
C GLY A 235 -19.98 -10.00 -25.10
N THR A 236 -20.04 -11.03 -24.25
CA THR A 236 -19.42 -11.02 -22.93
C THR A 236 -17.90 -11.02 -23.05
N VAL A 237 -17.22 -10.09 -22.37
CA VAL A 237 -15.75 -10.09 -22.22
C VAL A 237 -15.40 -10.24 -20.75
N ASN A 238 -14.42 -11.09 -20.45
CA ASN A 238 -14.00 -11.41 -19.09
C ASN A 238 -12.52 -11.08 -18.95
N ILE A 239 -12.15 -10.29 -17.95
CA ILE A 239 -10.76 -9.85 -17.73
C ILE A 239 -10.36 -10.17 -16.29
N ALA A 240 -9.17 -10.73 -16.10
CA ALA A 240 -8.54 -10.86 -14.80
C ALA A 240 -7.45 -9.79 -14.63
N LEU A 241 -7.36 -9.17 -13.46
CA LEU A 241 -6.51 -8.02 -13.20
C LEU A 241 -5.82 -8.19 -11.84
N ALA A 242 -4.50 -7.99 -11.81
CA ALA A 242 -3.68 -8.06 -10.61
C ALA A 242 -2.60 -6.97 -10.63
N SER A 243 -2.06 -6.63 -9.47
CA SER A 243 -1.14 -5.52 -9.27
C SER A 243 -0.21 -5.80 -8.09
N ASP A 244 1.06 -5.42 -8.19
CA ASP A 244 2.06 -5.70 -7.14
C ASP A 244 2.16 -7.24 -6.93
N TRP A 245 2.10 -7.94 -8.07
CA TRP A 245 1.98 -9.40 -8.17
C TRP A 245 3.34 -10.07 -8.38
N GLY A 246 4.30 -9.40 -9.03
CA GLY A 246 5.57 -9.96 -9.47
C GLY A 246 6.59 -10.21 -8.35
N ALA A 247 6.14 -10.73 -7.21
CA ALA A 247 6.94 -10.97 -6.01
C ALA A 247 7.67 -12.33 -5.97
N GLY A 248 7.37 -13.25 -6.90
CA GLY A 248 7.98 -14.59 -6.92
C GLY A 248 7.50 -15.53 -5.79
N THR A 249 6.46 -15.14 -5.06
CA THR A 249 5.91 -15.81 -3.88
C THR A 249 4.90 -16.92 -4.21
N LEU A 250 4.54 -17.75 -3.20
CA LEU A 250 3.43 -18.70 -3.35
C LEU A 250 2.10 -17.96 -3.56
N GLU A 251 1.90 -16.83 -2.90
CA GLU A 251 0.73 -15.96 -3.03
C GLU A 251 0.52 -15.53 -4.48
N ALA A 252 1.59 -15.11 -5.16
CA ALA A 252 1.55 -14.77 -6.57
C ALA A 252 1.12 -15.96 -7.44
N VAL A 253 1.64 -17.17 -7.18
CA VAL A 253 1.23 -18.41 -7.89
C VAL A 253 -0.25 -18.72 -7.66
N LEU A 254 -0.71 -18.65 -6.41
CA LEU A 254 -2.10 -18.97 -6.06
C LEU A 254 -3.06 -17.93 -6.65
N VAL A 255 -2.74 -16.63 -6.58
CA VAL A 255 -3.54 -15.56 -7.19
C VAL A 255 -3.61 -15.73 -8.71
N ALA A 256 -2.48 -15.98 -9.37
CA ALA A 256 -2.45 -16.24 -10.81
C ALA A 256 -3.29 -17.46 -11.20
N SER A 257 -3.23 -18.53 -10.41
CA SER A 257 -4.04 -19.73 -10.61
C SER A 257 -5.53 -19.45 -10.40
N SER A 258 -5.93 -18.73 -9.34
CA SER A 258 -7.32 -18.32 -9.11
C SER A 258 -7.86 -17.43 -10.23
N MET A 259 -7.06 -16.51 -10.78
CA MET A 259 -7.42 -15.70 -11.94
C MET A 259 -7.76 -16.57 -13.16
N MET A 260 -7.08 -17.72 -13.30
CA MET A 260 -7.28 -18.70 -14.37
C MET A 260 -8.18 -19.88 -13.95
N ASN A 261 -9.09 -19.66 -12.99
CA ASN A 261 -10.06 -20.65 -12.50
C ASN A 261 -9.44 -21.98 -12.01
N GLY A 262 -8.29 -21.89 -11.34
CA GLY A 262 -7.61 -23.03 -10.72
C GLY A 262 -6.61 -23.76 -11.62
N LEU A 263 -6.26 -23.20 -12.79
CA LEU A 263 -5.25 -23.77 -13.67
C LEU A 263 -3.86 -23.81 -13.00
N ASP A 264 -3.14 -24.93 -13.15
CA ASP A 264 -1.75 -25.04 -12.71
C ASP A 264 -0.83 -24.30 -13.69
N LEU A 265 -0.19 -23.25 -13.19
CA LEU A 265 0.71 -22.36 -13.97
C LEU A 265 2.20 -22.67 -13.75
N THR A 266 2.52 -23.71 -12.98
CA THR A 266 3.89 -24.26 -12.96
C THR A 266 4.26 -24.86 -14.33
N ILE A 267 3.25 -25.26 -15.10
CA ILE A 267 3.35 -25.66 -16.50
C ILE A 267 3.00 -24.44 -17.39
N GLN A 268 3.74 -24.23 -18.47
CA GLN A 268 3.43 -23.17 -19.44
C GLN A 268 2.09 -23.45 -20.15
N GLN A 269 1.22 -22.44 -20.19
CA GLN A 269 -0.01 -22.48 -20.99
C GLN A 269 0.35 -22.64 -22.48
N GLN A 270 -0.12 -23.71 -23.11
CA GLN A 270 0.10 -23.97 -24.54
C GLN A 270 -1.10 -23.55 -25.39
N GLN A 271 -2.31 -23.67 -24.86
CA GLN A 271 -3.57 -23.34 -25.53
C GLN A 271 -4.60 -22.90 -24.50
N ALA A 272 -5.65 -22.22 -24.94
CA ALA A 272 -6.76 -21.85 -24.09
C ALA A 272 -7.56 -23.08 -23.64
N THR A 273 -7.96 -23.08 -22.36
CA THR A 273 -8.93 -24.04 -21.81
C THR A 273 -10.29 -23.37 -21.66
N PHE A 274 -11.35 -24.19 -21.52
CA PHE A 274 -12.69 -23.69 -21.24
C PHE A 274 -12.70 -22.82 -19.97
N ASN A 275 -13.49 -21.73 -19.99
CA ASN A 275 -13.61 -20.73 -18.92
C ASN A 275 -12.34 -19.92 -18.57
N LEU A 276 -11.28 -19.87 -19.38
CA LEU A 276 -10.24 -18.85 -19.14
C LEU A 276 -10.83 -17.43 -19.32
N PRO A 277 -10.35 -16.42 -18.57
CA PRO A 277 -10.65 -15.04 -18.91
C PRO A 277 -10.07 -14.71 -20.29
N HIS A 278 -10.79 -13.88 -21.03
CA HIS A 278 -10.39 -13.42 -22.36
C HIS A 278 -9.07 -12.61 -22.31
N TYR A 279 -8.87 -11.83 -21.24
CA TYR A 279 -7.65 -11.05 -21.03
C TYR A 279 -7.13 -11.17 -19.60
N SER A 280 -5.82 -11.11 -19.43
CA SER A 280 -5.15 -10.90 -18.14
C SER A 280 -4.36 -9.58 -18.15
N ILE A 281 -4.34 -8.85 -17.04
CA ILE A 281 -3.69 -7.53 -16.96
C ILE A 281 -2.87 -7.38 -15.67
N HIS A 282 -1.59 -6.98 -15.80
CA HIS A 282 -0.63 -6.77 -14.69
C HIS A 282 -0.31 -5.28 -14.51
N LEU A 283 -0.64 -4.68 -13.36
CA LEU A 283 -0.44 -3.24 -13.08
C LEU A 283 0.89 -2.90 -12.38
N GLY A 284 1.97 -3.51 -12.85
CA GLY A 284 3.33 -3.16 -12.46
C GLY A 284 3.79 -3.75 -11.13
N ASP A 285 5.04 -3.42 -10.82
CA ASP A 285 5.85 -3.90 -9.71
C ASP A 285 6.19 -5.40 -9.78
N ILE A 286 7.31 -5.65 -10.47
CA ILE A 286 8.09 -6.89 -10.45
C ILE A 286 9.25 -6.70 -9.48
N TYR A 287 9.24 -7.47 -8.40
CA TYR A 287 10.18 -7.36 -7.30
C TYR A 287 11.47 -8.16 -7.55
N TYR A 288 12.60 -7.75 -6.96
CA TYR A 288 12.74 -6.63 -6.03
C TYR A 288 13.21 -5.32 -6.69
N VAL A 289 13.96 -5.36 -7.79
CA VAL A 289 14.41 -4.16 -8.52
C VAL A 289 14.21 -4.26 -10.04
N GLY A 290 13.36 -5.17 -10.50
CA GLY A 290 13.01 -5.33 -11.91
C GLY A 290 14.08 -5.96 -12.80
N LEU A 291 15.09 -6.64 -12.23
CA LEU A 291 16.19 -7.24 -12.99
C LEU A 291 15.68 -8.26 -14.02
N PRO A 292 16.41 -8.45 -15.15
CA PRO A 292 16.14 -9.55 -16.08
C PRO A 292 15.99 -10.92 -15.41
N THR A 293 16.82 -11.22 -14.40
CA THR A 293 16.75 -12.46 -13.63
C THR A 293 15.52 -12.53 -12.73
N GLU A 294 15.04 -11.40 -12.22
CA GLU A 294 13.81 -11.30 -11.42
C GLU A 294 12.59 -11.53 -12.31
N VAL A 295 12.49 -10.85 -13.45
CA VAL A 295 11.44 -11.10 -14.45
C VAL A 295 11.39 -12.58 -14.86
N GLN A 296 12.55 -13.22 -15.06
CA GLN A 296 12.61 -14.64 -15.40
C GLN A 296 11.93 -15.54 -14.35
N HIS A 297 12.16 -15.32 -13.06
CA HIS A 297 11.60 -16.18 -12.00
C HIS A 297 10.29 -15.70 -11.38
N CYS A 298 10.00 -14.40 -11.37
CA CYS A 298 8.76 -13.83 -10.87
C CYS A 298 7.63 -13.87 -11.92
N CYS A 299 7.96 -13.81 -13.22
CA CYS A 299 6.97 -13.63 -14.28
C CYS A 299 7.01 -14.67 -15.40
N LEU A 300 8.18 -15.23 -15.72
CA LEU A 300 8.35 -16.14 -16.88
C LEU A 300 8.46 -17.63 -16.50
N GLY A 301 8.24 -17.98 -15.24
CA GLY A 301 8.21 -19.36 -14.73
C GLY A 301 9.57 -20.07 -14.73
N ILE A 302 10.69 -19.35 -14.86
CA ILE A 302 12.03 -19.94 -14.82
C ILE A 302 12.45 -20.09 -13.36
N LYS A 303 12.43 -21.34 -12.87
CA LYS A 303 12.85 -21.66 -11.50
C LYS A 303 14.31 -21.24 -11.24
N PRO A 304 14.60 -20.40 -10.22
CA PRO A 304 15.96 -20.11 -9.78
C PRO A 304 16.48 -21.26 -8.90
N HIS A 305 17.80 -21.34 -8.71
CA HIS A 305 18.43 -22.43 -7.94
C HIS A 305 17.99 -22.48 -6.46
N TRP A 306 17.62 -21.32 -5.88
CA TRP A 306 17.34 -21.18 -4.45
C TRP A 306 15.86 -21.35 -4.07
N ALA A 307 14.93 -21.26 -5.02
CA ALA A 307 13.49 -21.45 -4.77
C ALA A 307 13.01 -22.87 -5.10
N GLU A 308 11.82 -23.23 -4.64
CA GLU A 308 11.15 -24.47 -5.03
C GLU A 308 10.58 -24.40 -6.45
N ARG A 309 10.19 -23.20 -6.90
CA ARG A 309 9.42 -22.97 -8.13
C ARG A 309 9.88 -21.74 -8.91
N GLY A 310 9.45 -21.61 -10.15
CA GLY A 310 9.37 -20.33 -10.85
C GLY A 310 7.90 -19.90 -10.92
N VAL A 311 7.66 -18.60 -10.86
CA VAL A 311 6.32 -18.00 -10.92
C VAL A 311 6.07 -17.46 -12.33
N ARG A 312 4.86 -17.72 -12.85
CA ARG A 312 4.46 -17.40 -14.22
C ARG A 312 3.25 -16.48 -14.21
N TRP A 313 3.34 -15.36 -14.94
CA TRP A 313 2.21 -14.50 -15.20
C TRP A 313 1.22 -15.23 -16.13
N PRO A 314 -0.08 -15.31 -15.78
CA PRO A 314 -1.03 -16.05 -16.57
C PRO A 314 -1.43 -15.30 -17.84
N ILE A 315 -1.56 -16.02 -18.95
CA ILE A 315 -2.02 -15.51 -20.24
C ILE A 315 -3.53 -15.74 -20.39
N GLY A 316 -4.27 -14.67 -20.68
CA GLY A 316 -5.69 -14.74 -21.04
C GLY A 316 -5.88 -15.28 -22.47
N GLN A 317 -7.06 -15.84 -22.74
CA GLN A 317 -7.35 -16.56 -23.99
C GLN A 317 -7.07 -15.76 -25.28
N ASN A 318 -7.37 -14.46 -25.27
CA ASN A 318 -7.23 -13.56 -26.43
C ASN A 318 -6.04 -12.58 -26.27
N GLY A 319 -5.57 -12.36 -25.04
CA GLY A 319 -4.49 -11.41 -24.80
C GLY A 319 -4.03 -11.33 -23.34
N SER A 320 -2.86 -10.72 -23.16
CA SER A 320 -2.35 -10.30 -21.86
C SER A 320 -1.65 -8.96 -21.98
N PHE A 321 -1.82 -8.06 -21.01
CA PHE A 321 -1.25 -6.70 -21.08
C PHE A 321 -0.63 -6.29 -19.74
N THR A 322 0.31 -5.34 -19.79
CA THR A 322 0.92 -4.81 -18.57
C THR A 322 1.29 -3.33 -18.68
N ILE A 323 1.51 -2.69 -17.54
CA ILE A 323 2.17 -1.40 -17.36
C ILE A 323 3.26 -1.59 -16.28
N PRO A 324 4.37 -0.82 -16.27
CA PRO A 324 5.39 -0.94 -15.25
C PRO A 324 5.02 -0.14 -13.99
N GLY A 325 5.57 -0.55 -12.85
CA GLY A 325 5.60 0.21 -11.61
C GLY A 325 6.93 0.94 -11.42
N ASN A 326 7.26 1.28 -10.18
CA ASN A 326 8.55 1.88 -9.85
C ASN A 326 9.65 0.82 -9.73
N HIS A 327 9.33 -0.42 -9.32
CA HIS A 327 10.34 -1.46 -9.12
C HIS A 327 11.01 -1.89 -10.42
N GLU A 328 10.27 -1.97 -11.55
CA GLU A 328 10.85 -2.23 -12.88
C GLU A 328 11.96 -1.24 -13.27
N LEU A 329 11.85 0.01 -12.79
CA LEU A 329 12.76 1.08 -13.16
C LEU A 329 13.97 1.20 -12.23
N TYR A 330 13.99 0.55 -11.06
CA TYR A 330 15.18 0.54 -10.18
C TYR A 330 16.41 -0.08 -10.86
N SER A 331 16.23 -1.11 -11.68
CA SER A 331 17.26 -1.63 -12.60
C SER A 331 17.17 -1.05 -14.03
N ARG A 332 16.71 0.21 -14.15
CA ARG A 332 16.65 0.99 -15.40
C ARG A 332 15.71 0.46 -16.49
N GLY A 333 14.80 -0.45 -16.15
CA GLY A 333 13.73 -0.94 -17.03
C GLY A 333 14.07 -2.15 -17.91
N PHE A 334 15.34 -2.53 -18.04
CA PHE A 334 15.76 -3.57 -19.00
C PHE A 334 15.03 -4.91 -18.81
N GLY A 335 14.77 -5.33 -17.56
CA GLY A 335 13.95 -6.54 -17.31
C GLY A 335 12.53 -6.42 -17.89
N TYR A 336 11.86 -5.30 -17.67
CA TYR A 336 10.51 -5.09 -18.19
C TYR A 336 10.47 -5.03 -19.72
N TRP A 337 11.26 -4.14 -20.34
CA TRP A 337 11.19 -3.89 -21.78
C TRP A 337 11.78 -5.02 -22.63
N ASP A 338 12.88 -5.65 -22.21
CA ASP A 338 13.54 -6.70 -23.01
C ASP A 338 13.01 -8.12 -22.71
N TYR A 339 12.51 -8.38 -21.50
CA TYR A 339 12.13 -9.74 -21.07
C TYR A 339 10.64 -9.93 -20.81
N PHE A 340 9.92 -8.99 -20.17
CA PHE A 340 8.51 -9.19 -19.83
C PHE A 340 7.55 -8.72 -20.94
N LEU A 341 7.65 -7.44 -21.32
CA LEU A 341 6.79 -6.79 -22.30
C LEU A 341 6.68 -7.56 -23.64
N PRO A 342 7.76 -8.15 -24.21
CA PRO A 342 7.67 -8.89 -25.48
C PRO A 342 6.91 -10.23 -25.39
N GLN A 343 6.64 -10.73 -24.18
CA GLN A 343 5.88 -11.96 -23.94
C GLN A 343 4.37 -11.71 -23.82
N LEU A 344 3.94 -10.46 -23.95
CA LEU A 344 2.57 -10.00 -23.75
C LEU A 344 2.04 -9.35 -25.03
N GLY A 345 0.73 -9.12 -25.11
CA GLY A 345 0.02 -8.64 -26.29
C GLY A 345 -1.20 -9.50 -26.62
N LEU A 346 -1.56 -9.57 -27.90
CA LEU A 346 -2.63 -10.46 -28.37
C LEU A 346 -2.10 -11.87 -28.65
N PHE A 347 -2.94 -12.88 -28.42
CA PHE A 347 -2.62 -14.30 -28.58
C PHE A 347 -3.62 -15.01 -29.50
N ASN A 348 -3.25 -16.20 -29.99
CA ASN A 348 -4.20 -17.13 -30.61
C ASN A 348 -4.72 -18.08 -29.52
N PRO A 349 -6.04 -18.26 -29.32
CA PRO A 349 -6.56 -19.26 -28.38
C PRO A 349 -6.03 -20.69 -28.59
N GLU A 350 -5.59 -21.03 -29.80
CA GLU A 350 -4.98 -22.34 -30.11
C GLU A 350 -3.48 -22.43 -29.78
N ASP A 351 -2.79 -21.29 -29.59
CA ASP A 351 -1.38 -21.19 -29.23
C ASP A 351 -1.12 -20.00 -28.29
N LEU A 352 -1.02 -20.31 -26.99
CA LEU A 352 -0.70 -19.35 -25.93
C LEU A 352 0.80 -19.30 -25.60
N THR A 353 1.66 -19.95 -26.39
CA THR A 353 3.12 -19.99 -26.10
C THR A 353 3.81 -18.67 -26.41
N HIS A 354 3.34 -17.94 -27.43
CA HIS A 354 3.88 -16.66 -27.87
C HIS A 354 2.76 -15.73 -28.38
N PRO A 355 2.85 -14.40 -28.12
CA PRO A 355 1.87 -13.45 -28.64
C PRO A 355 1.95 -13.33 -30.16
N THR A 356 0.80 -13.35 -30.83
CA THR A 356 0.67 -13.10 -32.27
C THR A 356 0.93 -11.64 -32.61
N GLN A 357 0.63 -10.73 -31.68
CA GLN A 357 0.93 -9.30 -31.77
C GLN A 357 1.50 -8.81 -30.43
N PRO A 358 2.84 -8.79 -30.26
CA PRO A 358 3.46 -8.37 -29.01
C PRO A 358 3.13 -6.91 -28.66
N GLN A 359 2.87 -6.64 -27.38
CA GLN A 359 2.70 -5.29 -26.82
C GLN A 359 3.99 -4.49 -27.08
N LYS A 360 3.86 -3.29 -27.68
CA LYS A 360 5.03 -2.53 -28.17
C LYS A 360 5.60 -1.51 -27.17
N THR A 361 4.79 -1.10 -26.20
CA THR A 361 5.17 -0.11 -25.19
C THR A 361 4.36 -0.27 -23.91
N SER A 362 4.76 0.42 -22.86
CA SER A 362 4.23 0.39 -21.49
C SER A 362 2.85 1.04 -21.32
N TYR A 363 2.19 1.43 -22.41
CA TYR A 363 0.82 1.97 -22.42
C TYR A 363 0.01 1.36 -23.57
N TRP A 364 -1.30 1.26 -23.39
CA TRP A 364 -2.21 0.58 -24.32
C TRP A 364 -3.66 0.95 -23.99
N LEU A 365 -4.56 0.66 -24.93
CA LEU A 365 -6.01 0.82 -24.74
C LEU A 365 -6.74 -0.42 -25.25
N LEU A 366 -7.62 -0.99 -24.41
CA LEU A 366 -8.60 -2.01 -24.79
C LEU A 366 -9.99 -1.37 -24.86
N GLU A 367 -10.71 -1.54 -25.96
CA GLU A 367 -12.04 -0.94 -26.13
C GLU A 367 -13.11 -1.87 -26.71
N ASN A 368 -14.35 -1.62 -26.30
CA ASN A 368 -15.56 -2.21 -26.88
C ASN A 368 -16.55 -1.09 -27.30
N GLU A 369 -17.83 -1.44 -27.49
CA GLU A 369 -18.90 -0.51 -27.87
C GLU A 369 -19.18 0.58 -26.82
N GLN A 370 -18.80 0.37 -25.56
CA GLN A 370 -19.18 1.23 -24.43
C GLN A 370 -18.06 1.67 -23.51
N TRP A 371 -16.94 0.94 -23.43
CA TRP A 371 -15.85 1.20 -22.51
C TRP A 371 -14.52 1.30 -23.23
N ARG A 372 -13.65 2.16 -22.71
CA ARG A 372 -12.22 2.25 -23.03
C ARG A 372 -11.44 2.04 -21.74
N ILE A 373 -10.67 0.96 -21.68
CA ILE A 373 -9.70 0.68 -20.63
C ILE A 373 -8.35 1.23 -21.11
N ILE A 374 -7.69 2.05 -20.31
CA ILE A 374 -6.45 2.74 -20.71
C ILE A 374 -5.38 2.46 -19.66
N GLY A 375 -4.35 1.69 -20.05
CA GLY A 375 -3.15 1.46 -19.24
C GLY A 375 -2.16 2.60 -19.40
N LEU A 376 -1.76 3.22 -18.29
CA LEU A 376 -0.87 4.37 -18.23
C LEU A 376 0.45 4.03 -17.53
N ASP A 377 1.57 4.28 -18.22
CA ASP A 377 2.88 4.25 -17.61
C ASP A 377 3.07 5.45 -16.67
N THR A 378 3.03 5.17 -15.37
CA THR A 378 3.44 6.12 -14.31
C THR A 378 4.78 5.70 -13.67
N GLY A 379 5.35 4.59 -14.10
CA GLY A 379 6.58 3.99 -13.59
C GLY A 379 7.84 4.62 -14.19
N TYR A 380 7.84 4.88 -15.51
CA TYR A 380 9.04 5.29 -16.25
C TYR A 380 9.81 6.46 -15.63
N GLU A 381 9.11 7.55 -15.28
CA GLU A 381 9.72 8.76 -14.71
C GLU A 381 9.82 8.75 -13.17
N SER A 382 9.36 7.69 -12.49
CA SER A 382 9.53 7.53 -11.03
C SER A 382 11.01 7.44 -10.63
N PHE A 383 11.87 6.99 -11.54
CA PHE A 383 13.31 6.79 -11.36
C PHE A 383 14.10 8.09 -11.13
N SER A 384 15.15 8.01 -10.30
CA SER A 384 16.16 9.06 -10.17
C SER A 384 17.51 8.50 -9.75
N LEU A 385 18.57 8.93 -10.45
CA LEU A 385 19.96 8.59 -10.12
C LEU A 385 20.38 9.09 -8.72
N LEU A 386 19.68 10.07 -8.14
CA LEU A 386 20.07 10.74 -6.89
C LEU A 386 19.12 10.44 -5.71
N THR A 387 17.99 9.78 -5.94
CA THR A 387 17.00 9.47 -4.91
C THR A 387 16.33 8.14 -5.19
N ILE A 388 16.33 7.27 -4.18
CA ILE A 388 15.36 6.17 -4.08
C ILE A 388 13.97 6.80 -3.95
N ASP A 389 12.96 6.17 -4.56
CA ASP A 389 11.53 6.52 -4.61
C ASP A 389 11.08 7.76 -5.42
N ASN A 390 10.17 7.47 -6.36
CA ASN A 390 9.08 8.32 -6.85
C ASN A 390 9.44 9.79 -7.12
N PHE A 391 10.53 9.98 -7.88
CA PHE A 391 11.06 11.29 -8.21
C PHE A 391 10.09 12.14 -9.04
N SER A 392 9.50 11.56 -10.09
CA SER A 392 8.42 12.20 -10.83
C SER A 392 7.49 11.20 -11.49
N ILE A 393 6.31 10.95 -10.91
CA ILE A 393 5.30 10.09 -11.55
C ILE A 393 4.50 10.82 -12.66
N LYS A 394 5.23 11.49 -13.55
CA LYS A 394 4.67 12.13 -14.75
C LYS A 394 4.47 11.09 -15.83
N LEU A 395 3.42 11.27 -16.61
CA LEU A 395 3.28 10.58 -17.89
C LEU A 395 4.32 11.17 -18.87
N PRO A 396 5.10 10.35 -19.58
CA PRO A 396 5.98 10.78 -20.65
C PRO A 396 5.23 11.59 -21.73
N GLN A 397 5.92 12.49 -22.40
CA GLN A 397 5.30 13.40 -23.37
C GLN A 397 4.74 12.62 -24.57
N GLU A 398 5.42 11.56 -24.97
CA GLU A 398 5.04 10.64 -26.04
C GLU A 398 3.71 9.91 -25.71
N LEU A 399 3.52 9.51 -24.45
CA LEU A 399 2.27 8.92 -23.97
C LEU A 399 1.15 9.98 -23.99
N MET A 400 1.43 11.21 -23.54
CA MET A 400 0.48 12.32 -23.59
C MET A 400 0.04 12.67 -25.01
N ASP A 401 0.97 12.67 -25.96
CA ASP A 401 0.68 12.93 -27.36
C ASP A 401 -0.10 11.76 -27.99
N TRP A 402 0.16 10.51 -27.60
CA TRP A 402 -0.65 9.36 -27.99
C TRP A 402 -2.10 9.46 -27.48
N LEU A 403 -2.32 9.75 -26.19
CA LEU A 403 -3.65 9.94 -25.62
C LEU A 403 -4.45 11.02 -26.37
N LYS A 404 -3.78 12.10 -26.75
CA LYS A 404 -4.39 13.25 -27.43
C LYS A 404 -4.65 12.99 -28.91
N THR A 405 -3.69 12.42 -29.63
CA THR A 405 -3.70 12.37 -31.11
C THR A 405 -4.13 11.03 -31.69
N VAL A 406 -3.92 9.92 -30.98
CA VAL A 406 -4.25 8.56 -31.43
C VAL A 406 -5.52 8.06 -30.75
N VAL A 407 -5.60 8.15 -29.42
CA VAL A 407 -6.83 7.81 -28.67
C VAL A 407 -7.93 8.85 -28.87
N GLY A 408 -7.55 10.11 -29.12
CA GLY A 408 -8.49 11.22 -29.35
C GLY A 408 -9.10 11.78 -28.06
N LEU A 409 -8.42 11.65 -26.92
CA LEU A 409 -8.84 12.34 -25.69
C LEU A 409 -8.63 13.85 -25.85
N GLY A 410 -9.67 14.62 -25.52
CA GLY A 410 -9.60 16.07 -25.50
C GLY A 410 -10.87 16.68 -24.90
N PRO A 411 -10.83 17.96 -24.47
CA PRO A 411 -12.02 18.66 -23.97
C PRO A 411 -13.20 18.74 -24.95
N GLN A 412 -12.98 18.46 -26.24
CA GLN A 412 -13.99 18.43 -27.30
C GLN A 412 -14.25 17.02 -27.85
N MET A 413 -13.84 15.95 -27.14
CA MET A 413 -14.00 14.58 -27.63
C MET A 413 -15.47 14.21 -27.87
N THR A 414 -15.75 13.67 -29.05
CA THR A 414 -17.09 13.21 -29.46
C THR A 414 -17.37 11.78 -29.03
N ASP A 415 -16.35 11.00 -28.67
CA ASP A 415 -16.52 9.68 -28.05
C ASP A 415 -17.29 9.83 -26.73
N LYS A 416 -18.20 8.87 -26.48
CA LYS A 416 -19.10 8.80 -25.31
C LYS A 416 -19.00 7.45 -24.60
N ARG A 417 -17.91 6.71 -24.83
CA ARG A 417 -17.59 5.52 -24.07
C ARG A 417 -17.03 5.89 -22.69
N GLY A 418 -17.37 5.08 -21.69
CA GLY A 418 -16.88 5.21 -20.34
C GLY A 418 -15.37 4.99 -20.29
N LEU A 419 -14.68 5.82 -19.52
CA LEU A 419 -13.23 5.73 -19.35
C LEU A 419 -12.89 5.01 -18.05
N LEU A 420 -12.13 3.92 -18.19
CA LEU A 420 -11.50 3.17 -17.11
C LEU A 420 -9.98 3.33 -17.24
N PHE A 421 -9.35 4.01 -16.29
CA PHE A 421 -7.89 4.18 -16.28
C PHE A 421 -7.23 3.21 -15.31
N PHE A 422 -6.10 2.64 -15.74
CA PHE A 422 -5.17 1.90 -14.91
C PHE A 422 -3.83 2.65 -14.85
N SER A 423 -3.28 2.77 -13.65
CA SER A 423 -1.90 3.20 -13.39
C SER A 423 -1.29 2.28 -12.34
N HIS A 424 0.03 2.24 -12.23
CA HIS A 424 0.65 1.64 -11.05
C HIS A 424 0.48 2.59 -9.85
N HIS A 425 0.99 3.81 -9.97
CA HIS A 425 0.90 4.81 -8.89
C HIS A 425 -0.52 5.32 -8.65
N GLN A 426 -0.77 5.72 -7.41
CA GLN A 426 -2.06 6.16 -6.88
C GLN A 426 -2.45 7.57 -7.32
N VAL A 427 -3.75 7.78 -7.57
CA VAL A 427 -4.34 9.11 -7.84
C VAL A 427 -4.62 9.87 -6.53
N ILE A 428 -4.97 9.14 -5.47
CA ILE A 428 -5.25 9.62 -4.11
C ILE A 428 -4.81 8.53 -3.12
N SER A 429 -4.42 8.90 -1.90
CA SER A 429 -4.06 7.94 -0.83
C SER A 429 -4.66 8.36 0.51
N ALA A 430 -5.20 7.38 1.25
CA ALA A 430 -5.63 7.59 2.63
C ALA A 430 -4.51 7.36 3.66
N TRP A 431 -3.35 6.84 3.23
CA TRP A 431 -2.23 6.46 4.08
C TRP A 431 -1.07 7.45 3.99
N ASP A 432 -0.73 7.93 2.79
CA ASP A 432 0.37 8.88 2.64
C ASP A 432 -0.01 10.28 3.18
N GLU A 433 0.82 10.84 4.07
CA GLU A 433 0.69 12.25 4.48
C GLU A 433 0.89 13.21 3.30
N LYS A 434 1.54 12.78 2.22
CA LYS A 434 2.09 13.62 1.17
C LYS A 434 1.67 13.21 -0.26
N PRO A 435 0.46 12.64 -0.53
CA PRO A 435 0.21 11.84 -1.74
C PRO A 435 0.78 12.52 -2.97
N TYR A 436 0.36 13.77 -3.22
CA TYR A 436 1.09 14.70 -4.09
C TYR A 436 1.19 16.14 -3.56
N THR A 437 0.68 16.43 -2.35
CA THR A 437 0.48 17.82 -1.86
C THR A 437 1.76 18.55 -1.44
N GLY A 438 2.56 19.01 -2.41
CA GLY A 438 3.36 20.26 -2.37
C GLY A 438 4.13 20.63 -1.10
N ALA A 439 4.58 19.65 -0.31
CA ALA A 439 5.15 19.90 1.01
C ALA A 439 6.14 18.81 1.43
N GLN A 440 7.32 18.76 0.78
CA GLN A 440 8.56 18.49 1.54
C GLN A 440 9.90 18.87 0.89
N THR A 441 9.93 19.38 -0.35
CA THR A 441 11.08 20.16 -0.85
C THR A 441 10.62 21.30 -1.76
N PRO A 442 11.27 22.48 -1.75
CA PRO A 442 10.94 23.58 -2.66
C PRO A 442 11.00 23.23 -4.16
N VAL A 443 11.65 22.11 -4.50
CA VAL A 443 11.79 21.59 -5.87
C VAL A 443 10.58 20.74 -6.30
N ARG A 444 9.98 19.95 -5.39
CA ARG A 444 8.83 19.07 -5.71
C ARG A 444 7.50 19.82 -5.85
N ASN A 445 7.40 21.03 -5.31
CA ASN A 445 6.15 21.81 -5.26
C ASN A 445 5.63 22.32 -6.62
N ASN A 446 6.43 22.25 -7.68
CA ASN A 446 6.11 22.77 -9.02
C ASN A 446 5.95 21.67 -10.08
N LEU A 447 5.88 20.39 -9.68
CA LEU A 447 5.71 19.29 -10.61
C LEU A 447 4.21 19.04 -10.88
N VAL A 448 3.80 19.24 -12.13
CA VAL A 448 2.58 18.64 -12.67
C VAL A 448 2.69 17.11 -12.49
N HIS A 449 1.72 16.46 -11.87
CA HIS A 449 1.67 14.99 -11.73
C HIS A 449 0.65 14.38 -12.70
N PHE A 450 0.70 13.06 -12.94
CA PHE A 450 -0.21 12.40 -13.89
C PHE A 450 -1.70 12.70 -13.72
N PRO A 451 -2.29 12.89 -12.51
CA PRO A 451 -3.72 13.19 -12.39
C PRO A 451 -4.10 14.53 -13.02
N GLU A 452 -3.16 15.49 -13.03
CA GLU A 452 -3.34 16.77 -13.72
C GLU A 452 -3.19 16.66 -15.23
N GLN A 453 -2.21 15.87 -15.68
CA GLN A 453 -2.03 15.57 -17.10
C GLN A 453 -3.31 14.95 -17.67
N ILE A 454 -3.90 13.95 -16.98
CA ILE A 454 -5.20 13.38 -17.35
C ILE A 454 -6.33 14.40 -17.25
N ALA A 455 -6.44 15.18 -16.16
CA ALA A 455 -7.45 16.23 -16.02
C ALA A 455 -7.40 17.28 -17.14
N SER A 456 -6.24 17.53 -17.74
CA SER A 456 -6.07 18.46 -18.86
C SER A 456 -6.62 17.95 -20.19
N LEU A 457 -6.73 16.62 -20.36
CA LEU A 457 -7.21 15.94 -21.57
C LEU A 457 -8.71 15.67 -21.57
N LEU A 458 -9.38 15.72 -20.42
CA LEU A 458 -10.79 15.36 -20.32
C LEU A 458 -11.72 16.59 -20.45
N PRO A 459 -12.97 16.40 -20.93
CA PRO A 459 -14.02 17.40 -20.78
C PRO A 459 -14.27 17.74 -19.30
N GLU A 460 -14.62 18.99 -19.02
CA GLU A 460 -14.89 19.42 -17.65
C GLU A 460 -16.07 18.64 -17.05
N GLY A 461 -15.90 18.14 -15.83
CA GLY A 461 -16.92 17.33 -15.13
C GLY A 461 -17.00 15.86 -15.56
N GLN A 462 -16.27 15.44 -16.61
CA GLN A 462 -16.17 14.05 -17.05
C GLN A 462 -15.81 13.13 -15.86
N THR A 463 -16.68 12.17 -15.56
CA THR A 463 -16.47 11.18 -14.50
C THR A 463 -15.82 9.94 -15.07
N VAL A 464 -14.74 9.49 -14.43
CA VAL A 464 -13.96 8.30 -14.82
C VAL A 464 -13.90 7.28 -13.68
N LEU A 465 -13.61 6.03 -14.02
CA LEU A 465 -13.23 5.00 -13.04
C LEU A 465 -11.70 4.82 -13.09
N TYR A 466 -11.07 4.69 -11.93
CA TYR A 466 -9.61 4.61 -11.79
C TYR A 466 -9.21 3.50 -10.83
N LEU A 467 -8.44 2.54 -11.31
CA LEU A 467 -7.85 1.45 -10.52
C LEU A 467 -6.32 1.58 -10.53
N TRP A 468 -5.66 1.35 -9.39
CA TRP A 468 -4.20 1.45 -9.26
C TRP A 468 -3.58 0.46 -8.28
N GLY A 469 -2.25 0.35 -8.30
CA GLY A 469 -1.41 -0.53 -7.48
C GLY A 469 -0.69 0.17 -6.32
N HIS A 470 0.59 -0.13 -6.15
CA HIS A 470 1.61 0.60 -5.38
C HIS A 470 1.45 0.64 -3.85
N GLU A 471 0.23 0.86 -3.34
CA GLU A 471 -0.01 1.03 -1.90
C GLU A 471 -0.15 -0.30 -1.16
N HIS A 472 0.07 -1.45 -1.81
CA HIS A 472 0.06 -2.78 -1.16
C HIS A 472 -1.26 -3.13 -0.48
N ARG A 473 -2.39 -2.63 -1.02
CA ARG A 473 -3.70 -2.59 -0.35
C ARG A 473 -4.85 -2.77 -1.33
N LEU A 474 -5.97 -3.28 -0.83
CA LEU A 474 -7.28 -3.12 -1.45
C LEU A 474 -8.03 -1.99 -0.73
N SER A 475 -8.38 -0.90 -1.42
CA SER A 475 -9.09 0.24 -0.83
C SER A 475 -10.03 0.95 -1.81
N PHE A 476 -11.12 1.51 -1.28
CA PHE A 476 -12.24 2.08 -2.04
C PHE A 476 -12.50 3.51 -1.59
N TYR A 477 -12.68 4.42 -2.55
CA TYR A 477 -12.94 5.83 -2.29
C TYR A 477 -14.30 6.28 -2.86
N GLU A 478 -14.95 7.25 -2.22
CA GLU A 478 -16.17 7.88 -2.75
C GLU A 478 -15.90 8.58 -4.09
N LYS A 479 -16.98 8.80 -4.85
CA LYS A 479 -16.95 9.73 -5.99
C LYS A 479 -16.50 11.10 -5.50
N GLN A 480 -15.46 11.64 -6.12
CA GLN A 480 -14.96 12.97 -5.79
C GLN A 480 -14.33 13.66 -6.98
N THR A 481 -14.39 14.98 -6.94
CA THR A 481 -13.63 15.85 -7.84
C THR A 481 -12.39 16.30 -7.09
N ILE A 482 -11.22 15.86 -7.53
CA ILE A 482 -9.94 16.31 -7.00
C ILE A 482 -9.42 17.49 -7.83
N GLU A 483 -8.76 18.42 -7.15
CA GLU A 483 -8.00 19.51 -7.78
C GLU A 483 -6.51 19.20 -7.62
N PRO A 484 -5.77 18.97 -8.72
CA PRO A 484 -4.34 18.69 -8.65
C PRO A 484 -3.52 19.88 -8.16
N VAL A 485 -2.30 19.56 -7.73
CA VAL A 485 -1.53 20.30 -6.72
C VAL A 485 -1.05 21.68 -7.18
N THR A 486 -0.94 21.91 -8.49
CA THR A 486 -0.37 23.13 -9.08
C THR A 486 -1.30 24.35 -9.02
N ASN A 487 -2.55 24.19 -8.55
CA ASN A 487 -3.61 25.20 -8.61
C ASN A 487 -3.94 25.68 -10.04
N SER A 488 -3.75 24.83 -11.06
CA SER A 488 -4.09 25.14 -12.46
C SER A 488 -5.60 25.26 -12.74
N GLY A 489 -6.44 25.07 -11.73
CA GLY A 489 -7.91 25.03 -11.84
C GLY A 489 -8.45 23.79 -12.56
N LYS A 490 -7.57 22.89 -13.02
CA LYS A 490 -7.96 21.60 -13.61
C LYS A 490 -8.51 20.68 -12.53
N LYS A 491 -9.51 19.88 -12.89
CA LYS A 491 -10.26 19.05 -11.95
C LYS A 491 -10.54 17.69 -12.57
N LEU A 492 -10.25 16.63 -11.81
CA LEU A 492 -10.53 15.25 -12.20
C LEU A 492 -11.67 14.72 -11.33
N THR A 493 -12.79 14.34 -11.95
CA THR A 493 -13.88 13.67 -11.25
C THR A 493 -13.73 12.17 -11.42
N LEU A 494 -13.51 11.44 -10.33
CA LEU A 494 -13.28 10.00 -10.40
C LEU A 494 -14.01 9.21 -9.30
N TYR A 495 -14.13 7.92 -9.55
CA TYR A 495 -14.18 6.88 -8.53
C TYR A 495 -12.81 6.20 -8.48
N GLY A 496 -12.20 6.12 -7.30
CA GLY A 496 -10.84 5.58 -7.13
C GLY A 496 -10.80 4.25 -6.37
N ARG A 497 -9.93 3.34 -6.79
CA ARG A 497 -9.76 1.99 -6.22
C ARG A 497 -8.27 1.63 -6.18
N CYS A 498 -7.70 1.41 -5.00
CA CYS A 498 -6.42 0.73 -4.88
C CYS A 498 -6.68 -0.78 -4.90
N ILE A 499 -5.90 -1.53 -5.69
CA ILE A 499 -6.01 -2.98 -5.84
C ILE A 499 -4.65 -3.70 -5.71
N GLY A 500 -3.62 -2.98 -5.26
CA GLY A 500 -2.21 -3.34 -5.31
C GLY A 500 -1.75 -4.44 -4.37
N ASN A 501 -2.53 -5.50 -4.13
CA ASN A 501 -2.19 -6.53 -3.14
C ASN A 501 -2.23 -7.95 -3.74
N SER A 502 -1.55 -8.21 -4.86
CA SER A 502 -1.72 -9.48 -5.60
C SER A 502 -0.61 -10.52 -5.45
N GLY A 503 0.52 -10.21 -4.81
CA GLY A 503 1.58 -11.20 -4.59
C GLY A 503 2.64 -10.80 -3.56
N PHE A 504 2.87 -9.49 -3.35
CA PHE A 504 3.76 -9.02 -2.30
C PHE A 504 3.20 -9.34 -0.89
N PRO A 505 4.00 -9.88 0.06
CA PRO A 505 3.55 -10.15 1.42
C PRO A 505 3.35 -8.85 2.21
N THR A 506 2.15 -8.65 2.76
CA THR A 506 1.78 -7.38 3.42
C THR A 506 1.62 -7.53 4.92
N LEU A 507 2.36 -6.74 5.70
CA LEU A 507 2.24 -6.69 7.16
C LEU A 507 0.98 -5.93 7.60
N ALA A 508 0.62 -6.08 8.88
CA ALA A 508 -0.48 -5.38 9.55
C ALA A 508 -0.58 -3.89 9.15
N THR A 509 -1.71 -3.53 8.57
CA THR A 509 -1.90 -2.25 7.86
C THR A 509 -1.71 -1.05 8.78
N GLU A 510 -0.89 -0.07 8.35
CA GLU A 510 -0.88 1.25 8.98
C GLU A 510 -2.28 1.89 8.99
N LEU A 511 -2.51 2.82 9.91
CA LEU A 511 -3.80 3.51 10.04
C LEU A 511 -3.99 4.51 8.86
N PRO A 512 -5.13 4.53 8.14
CA PRO A 512 -5.40 5.54 7.11
C PRO A 512 -5.61 6.95 7.69
N ILE A 513 -4.51 7.63 8.01
CA ILE A 513 -4.46 8.98 8.60
C ILE A 513 -5.22 10.06 7.80
N LYS A 514 -5.44 9.84 6.50
CA LYS A 514 -6.20 10.73 5.60
C LYS A 514 -7.58 10.21 5.20
N ALA A 515 -8.10 9.15 5.82
CA ALA A 515 -9.40 8.54 5.48
C ALA A 515 -10.52 9.55 5.17
N ARG A 516 -10.66 10.61 5.99
CA ARG A 516 -11.65 11.67 5.79
C ARG A 516 -11.34 12.61 4.63
N GLU A 517 -10.07 12.99 4.44
CA GLU A 517 -9.68 13.95 3.40
C GLU A 517 -9.83 13.35 1.99
N THR A 518 -9.57 12.05 1.85
CA THR A 518 -9.75 11.31 0.59
C THR A 518 -11.09 10.62 0.45
N LYS A 519 -11.99 10.73 1.43
CA LYS A 519 -13.28 10.02 1.46
C LYS A 519 -13.15 8.50 1.25
N LEU A 520 -12.28 7.87 2.04
CA LEU A 520 -12.14 6.41 2.09
C LEU A 520 -13.48 5.79 2.53
N LEU A 521 -13.92 4.72 1.85
CA LEU A 521 -15.15 3.98 2.13
C LEU A 521 -14.86 2.64 2.80
N PHE A 522 -14.02 1.84 2.16
CA PHE A 522 -13.69 0.48 2.56
C PHE A 522 -12.21 0.21 2.33
N TYR A 523 -11.63 -0.66 3.15
CA TYR A 523 -10.32 -1.22 2.90
C TYR A 523 -10.21 -2.63 3.49
N ASP A 524 -9.29 -3.42 2.94
CA ASP A 524 -8.95 -4.72 3.50
C ASP A 524 -7.80 -4.57 4.49
N ASP A 525 -8.06 -4.91 5.75
CA ASP A 525 -7.10 -5.06 6.85
C ASP A 525 -7.28 -6.41 7.56
N ARG A 526 -7.88 -7.39 6.87
CA ARG A 526 -7.94 -8.77 7.35
C ARG A 526 -6.53 -9.35 7.32
N LEU A 527 -6.14 -9.98 8.43
CA LEU A 527 -4.86 -10.66 8.58
C LEU A 527 -5.12 -12.14 8.88
N PHE A 528 -4.24 -13.00 8.39
CA PHE A 528 -4.06 -14.36 8.89
C PHE A 528 -2.70 -14.47 9.57
N ASN A 529 -2.59 -15.36 10.55
CA ASN A 529 -1.32 -15.59 11.23
C ASN A 529 -0.38 -16.43 10.37
N VAL A 530 0.89 -16.41 10.74
CA VAL A 530 1.94 -17.23 10.17
C VAL A 530 2.74 -17.76 11.35
N GLU A 531 2.76 -19.08 11.50
CA GLU A 531 3.68 -19.82 12.35
C GLU A 531 4.92 -20.11 11.51
N GLY A 532 6.08 -19.75 12.05
CA GLY A 532 7.36 -20.16 11.49
C GLY A 532 8.22 -20.88 12.53
N ASN A 533 9.40 -21.32 12.12
CA ASN A 533 10.23 -22.24 12.92
C ASN A 533 10.85 -21.63 14.20
N ASN A 534 10.61 -20.36 14.53
CA ASN A 534 11.05 -19.74 15.79
C ASN A 534 10.22 -18.50 16.19
N ALA A 535 10.46 -17.98 17.41
CA ALA A 535 9.72 -16.85 17.98
C ALA A 535 9.92 -15.47 17.28
N TRP A 536 10.71 -15.39 16.21
CA TRP A 536 10.85 -14.21 15.36
C TRP A 536 10.10 -14.31 14.03
N THR A 537 9.57 -15.49 13.71
CA THR A 537 8.84 -15.78 12.46
C THR A 537 7.33 -15.81 12.63
N ASP A 538 6.82 -15.63 13.85
CA ASP A 538 5.38 -15.47 14.10
C ASP A 538 4.93 -14.08 13.62
N MET A 539 4.25 -14.03 12.46
CA MET A 539 3.80 -12.77 11.84
C MET A 539 2.31 -12.81 11.48
N ALA A 540 1.72 -11.65 11.25
CA ALA A 540 0.34 -11.52 10.76
C ALA A 540 0.37 -10.80 9.40
N LEU A 541 -0.14 -11.47 8.37
CA LEU A 541 -0.05 -11.04 6.97
C LEU A 541 -1.43 -10.82 6.34
N GLY A 542 -1.49 -9.87 5.42
CA GLY A 542 -2.69 -9.52 4.67
C GLY A 542 -3.01 -10.53 3.57
N PHE A 543 -4.30 -10.74 3.31
CA PHE A 543 -4.75 -11.63 2.24
C PHE A 543 -4.50 -11.02 0.85
N ASN A 544 -3.63 -11.63 0.05
CA ASN A 544 -3.47 -11.25 -1.35
C ASN A 544 -4.72 -11.56 -2.19
N GLY A 545 -4.91 -10.80 -3.27
CA GLY A 545 -6.12 -10.83 -4.07
C GLY A 545 -5.99 -10.24 -5.48
N TYR A 546 -7.10 -10.25 -6.20
CA TYR A 546 -7.20 -9.85 -7.60
C TYR A 546 -8.60 -9.34 -7.94
N VAL A 547 -8.75 -8.74 -9.11
CA VAL A 547 -10.03 -8.26 -9.63
C VAL A 547 -10.42 -9.07 -10.85
N THR A 548 -11.70 -9.44 -10.94
CA THR A 548 -12.31 -9.92 -12.18
C THR A 548 -13.31 -8.91 -12.71
N MET A 549 -13.22 -8.62 -14.00
CA MET A 549 -14.12 -7.73 -14.73
C MET A 549 -14.93 -8.53 -15.72
N LYS A 550 -16.25 -8.30 -15.77
CA LYS A 550 -17.12 -8.83 -16.81
C LYS A 550 -17.83 -7.67 -17.51
N PHE A 551 -17.50 -7.48 -18.78
CA PHE A 551 -18.22 -6.57 -19.67
C PHE A 551 -19.35 -7.35 -20.35
N VAL A 552 -20.50 -6.70 -20.50
CA VAL A 552 -21.66 -7.25 -21.24
C VAL A 552 -22.23 -6.17 -22.14
N ARG A 553 -22.87 -6.56 -23.24
CA ARG A 553 -23.68 -5.63 -24.05
C ARG A 553 -25.02 -5.39 -23.33
N PRO A 554 -25.33 -4.17 -22.85
CA PRO A 554 -26.62 -3.86 -22.28
C PRO A 554 -27.69 -3.74 -23.38
N LYS A 555 -28.96 -3.78 -22.98
CA LYS A 555 -30.10 -3.61 -23.90
C LYS A 555 -30.41 -2.13 -24.12
N GLN A 556 -30.11 -1.28 -23.13
CA GLN A 556 -30.31 0.16 -23.19
C GLN A 556 -29.10 0.90 -22.57
N LEU A 557 -28.85 2.13 -23.02
CA LEU A 557 -27.80 2.96 -22.43
C LEU A 557 -28.18 3.35 -20.99
N GLY A 558 -27.20 3.35 -20.08
CA GLY A 558 -27.42 3.55 -18.64
C GLY A 558 -27.75 2.27 -17.85
N GLU A 559 -27.98 1.13 -18.50
CA GLU A 559 -27.99 -0.18 -17.82
C GLU A 559 -26.55 -0.64 -17.49
N THR A 560 -26.42 -1.55 -16.51
CA THR A 560 -25.13 -2.16 -16.15
C THR A 560 -24.48 -2.83 -17.37
N SER A 561 -23.22 -2.46 -17.64
CA SER A 561 -22.41 -3.04 -18.72
C SER A 561 -21.01 -3.46 -18.29
N LEU A 562 -20.61 -3.14 -17.05
CA LEU A 562 -19.38 -3.61 -16.43
C LEU A 562 -19.69 -4.08 -15.00
N TYR A 563 -19.34 -5.33 -14.71
CA TYR A 563 -19.32 -5.90 -13.36
C TYR A 563 -17.88 -6.02 -12.88
N LEU A 564 -17.57 -5.51 -11.70
CA LEU A 564 -16.29 -5.73 -11.02
C LEU A 564 -16.50 -6.61 -9.79
N SER A 565 -15.64 -7.59 -9.61
CA SER A 565 -15.62 -8.44 -8.41
C SER A 565 -14.19 -8.52 -7.88
N TYR A 566 -14.00 -8.01 -6.68
CA TYR A 566 -12.73 -7.93 -5.97
C TYR A 566 -12.65 -9.12 -5.01
N LYS A 567 -11.59 -9.91 -5.10
CA LYS A 567 -11.47 -11.21 -4.45
C LYS A 567 -10.11 -11.35 -3.77
N SER A 568 -10.06 -12.08 -2.66
CA SER A 568 -8.78 -12.57 -2.11
C SER A 568 -8.65 -14.08 -2.26
N LEU A 569 -7.44 -14.58 -2.01
CA LEU A 569 -7.23 -15.97 -1.61
C LEU A 569 -8.08 -16.31 -0.37
N SER A 570 -8.28 -17.60 -0.15
CA SER A 570 -8.94 -18.16 1.03
C SER A 570 -8.00 -19.09 1.77
N LEU A 571 -8.40 -19.56 2.96
CA LEU A 571 -7.73 -20.65 3.66
C LEU A 571 -8.53 -21.96 3.44
N ASN A 572 -7.83 -23.07 3.24
CA ASN A 572 -8.45 -24.40 3.25
C ASN A 572 -8.79 -24.84 4.70
N LYS A 573 -9.29 -26.08 4.87
CA LYS A 573 -9.69 -26.60 6.20
C LYS A 573 -8.50 -26.83 7.14
N GLU A 574 -7.32 -26.92 6.56
CA GLU A 574 -6.02 -27.09 7.19
C GLU A 574 -5.34 -25.73 7.47
N GLY A 575 -6.02 -24.61 7.16
CA GLY A 575 -5.56 -23.26 7.44
C GLY A 575 -4.49 -22.73 6.47
N GLN A 576 -4.28 -23.40 5.34
CA GLN A 576 -3.28 -23.02 4.33
C GLN A 576 -3.93 -22.17 3.23
N LEU A 577 -3.18 -21.18 2.72
CA LEU A 577 -3.61 -20.40 1.56
C LEU A 577 -3.90 -21.31 0.37
N THR A 578 -5.04 -21.08 -0.29
CA THR A 578 -5.48 -21.86 -1.44
C THR A 578 -6.04 -20.96 -2.55
N ASN A 579 -5.89 -21.43 -3.79
CA ASN A 579 -6.51 -20.87 -4.99
C ASN A 579 -7.99 -21.28 -5.13
N GLU A 580 -8.43 -22.28 -4.38
CA GLU A 580 -9.81 -22.77 -4.36
C GLU A 580 -10.75 -21.81 -3.61
N ASN A 581 -11.99 -21.70 -4.08
CA ASN A 581 -13.06 -20.91 -3.42
C ASN A 581 -12.59 -19.51 -2.96
N PRO A 582 -12.05 -18.66 -3.86
CA PRO A 582 -11.53 -17.34 -3.51
C PRO A 582 -12.63 -16.48 -2.87
N THR A 583 -12.27 -15.76 -1.80
CA THR A 583 -13.24 -14.99 -1.01
C THR A 583 -13.65 -13.74 -1.77
N ILE A 584 -14.93 -13.60 -2.10
CA ILE A 584 -15.45 -12.37 -2.72
C ILE A 584 -15.58 -11.30 -1.64
N LEU A 585 -14.93 -10.15 -1.86
CA LEU A 585 -14.83 -9.06 -0.90
C LEU A 585 -15.87 -7.98 -1.19
N ILE A 586 -15.85 -7.44 -2.40
CA ILE A 586 -16.79 -6.44 -2.90
C ILE A 586 -17.18 -6.80 -4.34
N ASN A 587 -18.44 -6.57 -4.70
CA ASN A 587 -18.93 -6.53 -6.07
C ASN A 587 -19.42 -5.12 -6.41
N GLU A 588 -19.20 -4.69 -7.65
CA GLU A 588 -19.71 -3.42 -8.19
C GLU A 588 -20.40 -3.63 -9.54
N GLU A 589 -21.46 -2.86 -9.77
CA GLU A 589 -22.16 -2.76 -11.05
C GLU A 589 -21.99 -1.35 -11.60
N TRP A 590 -21.53 -1.24 -12.85
CA TRP A 590 -21.18 0.00 -13.53
C TRP A 590 -21.89 0.15 -14.86
N ALA A 591 -22.31 1.37 -15.16
CA ALA A 591 -22.89 1.78 -16.43
C ALA A 591 -22.18 3.02 -17.00
N VAL A 592 -22.54 3.38 -18.23
CA VAL A 592 -22.09 4.61 -18.90
C VAL A 592 -23.32 5.45 -19.26
N ASP A 593 -23.29 6.74 -18.92
CA ASP A 593 -24.37 7.68 -19.25
C ASP A 593 -24.28 8.25 -20.69
N LEU A 594 -25.27 9.05 -21.07
CA LEU A 594 -25.33 9.74 -22.39
C LEU A 594 -24.13 10.66 -22.70
N ASN A 595 -23.38 11.08 -21.68
CA ASN A 595 -22.23 11.97 -21.82
C ASN A 595 -20.89 11.21 -21.81
N GLY A 596 -20.91 9.89 -21.56
CA GLY A 596 -19.72 9.05 -21.38
C GLY A 596 -19.20 8.99 -19.95
N ASN A 597 -19.96 9.44 -18.95
CA ASN A 597 -19.56 9.32 -17.55
C ASN A 597 -19.66 7.88 -17.06
N ALA A 598 -18.65 7.42 -16.32
CA ALA A 598 -18.77 6.21 -15.51
C ALA A 598 -19.77 6.44 -14.35
N VAL A 599 -20.77 5.56 -14.24
CA VAL A 599 -21.81 5.62 -13.21
C VAL A 599 -21.80 4.33 -12.40
N LEU A 600 -21.58 4.45 -11.10
CA LEU A 600 -21.74 3.36 -10.14
C LEU A 600 -23.23 3.10 -9.93
N ILE A 601 -23.74 1.99 -10.46
CA ILE A 601 -25.13 1.54 -10.27
C ILE A 601 -25.28 0.89 -8.89
N LYS A 602 -24.27 0.14 -8.45
CA LYS A 602 -24.35 -0.65 -7.22
C LYS A 602 -22.96 -0.93 -6.66
N LEU A 603 -22.84 -0.84 -5.34
CA LEU A 603 -21.66 -1.22 -4.58
C LEU A 603 -22.11 -2.17 -3.47
N GLN A 604 -21.64 -3.40 -3.51
CA GLN A 604 -22.01 -4.47 -2.58
C GLN A 604 -20.76 -5.03 -1.92
N PRO A 605 -20.44 -4.61 -0.68
CA PRO A 605 -19.55 -5.38 0.15
C PRO A 605 -20.17 -6.73 0.48
N MET A 606 -19.42 -7.79 0.21
CA MET A 606 -19.82 -9.19 0.37
C MET A 606 -19.17 -9.83 1.59
N ASN A 607 -17.96 -9.41 1.95
CA ASN A 607 -17.25 -9.87 3.14
C ASN A 607 -17.42 -8.84 4.29
N GLN A 608 -17.89 -9.31 5.45
CA GLN A 608 -18.21 -8.47 6.61
C GLN A 608 -16.99 -8.09 7.49
N GLU A 609 -15.86 -8.78 7.31
CA GLU A 609 -14.62 -8.56 8.05
C GLU A 609 -13.76 -7.42 7.47
N MET A 610 -14.03 -6.98 6.24
CA MET A 610 -13.48 -5.74 5.70
C MET A 610 -13.86 -4.54 6.59
N THR A 611 -12.97 -3.56 6.67
CA THR A 611 -13.26 -2.35 7.47
C THR A 611 -13.96 -1.29 6.64
N LYS A 612 -15.08 -0.79 7.19
CA LYS A 612 -15.78 0.40 6.71
C LYS A 612 -15.28 1.64 7.45
N SER A 613 -14.97 2.69 6.69
CA SER A 613 -14.68 4.03 7.20
C SER A 613 -15.96 4.87 7.23
N VAL A 614 -16.31 5.41 8.39
CA VAL A 614 -17.47 6.31 8.57
C VAL A 614 -17.00 7.68 9.06
N HIS A 615 -17.33 8.73 8.31
CA HIS A 615 -16.90 10.12 8.57
C HIS A 615 -18.01 10.90 9.27
N ILE A 616 -17.76 11.40 10.49
CA ILE A 616 -18.77 12.15 11.26
C ILE A 616 -18.50 13.65 11.20
N ASP A 617 -19.47 14.43 10.72
CA ASP A 617 -19.38 15.88 10.66
C ASP A 617 -19.84 16.56 11.97
N MET A 618 -18.88 16.99 12.79
CA MET A 618 -19.12 17.62 14.10
C MET A 618 -19.83 18.98 13.98
N ASN A 619 -19.81 19.62 12.79
CA ASN A 619 -20.36 20.96 12.59
C ASN A 619 -21.87 20.96 12.26
N LYS A 620 -22.53 19.81 12.19
CA LYS A 620 -23.96 19.69 11.83
C LYS A 620 -24.94 19.65 13.01
N HIS A 621 -24.52 20.05 14.21
CA HIS A 621 -25.45 20.39 15.29
C HIS A 621 -26.07 21.79 15.09
N GLU A 622 -26.88 21.95 14.05
CA GLU A 622 -27.94 22.96 14.11
C GLU A 622 -28.98 22.50 15.12
N LEU A 623 -29.22 23.35 16.11
CA LEU A 623 -30.20 23.15 17.19
C LEU A 623 -31.63 23.27 16.65
N THR A 624 -32.16 22.21 16.03
CA THR A 624 -33.63 22.02 15.96
C THR A 624 -34.14 21.44 17.28
N SER A 625 -34.01 22.22 18.35
CA SER A 625 -34.66 21.94 19.63
C SER A 625 -36.15 22.31 19.56
N THR A 626 -36.92 21.57 18.75
CA THR A 626 -38.37 21.50 18.91
C THR A 626 -38.70 20.22 19.67
N SER A 627 -38.92 20.37 20.96
CA SER A 627 -39.44 19.33 21.83
C SER A 627 -40.71 18.72 21.26
N ASN A 628 -40.71 17.40 21.07
CA ASN A 628 -41.85 16.55 21.41
C ASN A 628 -41.29 15.21 21.90
N GLU A 629 -41.60 14.90 23.15
CA GLU A 629 -41.40 13.58 23.73
C GLU A 629 -42.41 12.59 23.09
N SER A 630 -42.22 11.29 23.35
CA SER A 630 -42.96 10.15 22.77
C SER A 630 -42.83 9.98 21.25
N ASP A 631 -41.92 9.11 20.81
CA ASP A 631 -42.31 7.72 20.55
C ASP A 631 -41.11 6.77 20.29
N CYS A 632 -41.41 5.46 20.30
CA CYS A 632 -40.54 4.34 19.88
C CYS A 632 -39.26 4.05 20.69
N CYS A 633 -39.47 3.35 21.81
CA CYS A 633 -38.67 2.13 22.06
C CYS A 633 -39.00 1.08 20.98
N THR A 634 -38.07 0.75 20.09
CA THR A 634 -37.90 -0.62 19.56
C THR A 634 -36.58 -0.80 18.82
N THR A 635 -35.95 -1.96 19.04
CA THR A 635 -34.83 -2.54 18.26
C THR A 635 -33.59 -1.68 17.99
N LEU A 636 -32.56 -1.90 18.83
CA LEU A 636 -31.25 -2.41 18.39
C LEU A 636 -30.67 -3.30 19.49
#